data_AF-A0A1G1KWS6-F1
#
_entry.id   AF-A0A1G1KWS6-F1
#
_cell.length_a   1.000
_cell.length_b   1.000
_cell.length_c   1.000
_cell.angle_alpha   90.00
_cell.angle_beta   90.00
_cell.angle_gamma   90.00
#
_symmetry.space_group_name_H-M   'P 1'
#
loop_
_entity.id
_entity.type
_entity.pdbx_description
1 polymer ?
#
loop_
_entity_poly.entity_id
_entity_poly.type
_entity_poly.pdbx_seq_one_letter_code
_entity_poly.pdbx_strand_id
1 'polypeptide(L)'
;MPKKILVAMSGGVDSSVAAVLLKEKGFEVGGATIRIWPEGHCEEKNENSCCGLRGVRDAQSVALKLDIPHHVFNFSAPFQTGVIDYFANEYKSGKTPNPCIACNQYIKFTLLLERARLLGYDSIATGHYARVCFDQRSGRYYISESKDFSKDQSYVLFGLPQDVLANLSLPLGDYTKKEVREIAKKTKLKVADKPDSQDICFIPDHDYGKFLERERGMKPITGPIVDLKGKKLGEHEGYYHYTIGQRKGLRVPFQFALYVVAIDPETNTVVVGPKAAVKKKECLVGNVQWFLPPDSKIQKPIEAKIRARHNKAPAKIEIVSNDEVKVVFDEPQDAITPGQACVFYDGTQVLGGGWIEKFPWPHPFAAGSAGYQKLKQIISGYQSVVVAFSGGVDSALLLRVAYDVLGRDSVLAVTAASESIASRELEEAKRIGKEIGVNHRIVSTMEIKNPNYISNSNRRCYHCKGELYKQLKDLLKETGFREIICGTNMDDLSDFRPGHDAASEYGVKNPLVEAGLHKHDVRALSRELGLPVWDKPASPCLASRIPYGSEIKPEKLRQIENGENFLKDLSFREVRLRHFGQNAKIELGEEELNRLKDHELREKIIQFIRSLGFETVVFEPFRSGNLNDKRTENNQ
;
A
#
# COMPACT_ATOMS: atom_id res chain seq x y z
N MET A 1 -26.22 -33.24 -21.42
CA MET A 1 -27.00 -32.74 -20.28
C MET A 1 -27.07 -31.22 -20.36
N PRO A 2 -28.15 -30.56 -19.89
CA PRO A 2 -28.18 -29.11 -19.80
C PRO A 2 -27.04 -28.63 -18.88
N LYS A 3 -26.39 -27.51 -19.22
CA LYS A 3 -25.37 -26.92 -18.36
C LYS A 3 -26.03 -26.42 -17.07
N LYS A 4 -25.39 -26.69 -15.93
CA LYS A 4 -25.82 -26.25 -14.59
C LYS A 4 -25.19 -24.90 -14.27
N ILE A 5 -26.01 -23.93 -13.85
CA ILE A 5 -25.54 -22.58 -13.51
C ILE A 5 -26.05 -22.10 -12.16
N LEU A 6 -25.15 -21.57 -11.33
CA LEU A 6 -25.48 -21.03 -10.02
C LEU A 6 -25.56 -19.51 -10.07
N VAL A 7 -26.74 -18.96 -9.79
CA VAL A 7 -27.01 -17.51 -9.86
C VAL A 7 -26.85 -16.88 -8.47
N ALA A 8 -25.99 -15.86 -8.36
CA ALA A 8 -25.89 -15.04 -7.16
C ALA A 8 -27.15 -14.18 -7.00
N MET A 9 -28.03 -14.58 -6.09
CA MET A 9 -29.31 -13.97 -5.80
C MET A 9 -29.23 -13.11 -4.54
N SER A 10 -29.28 -11.81 -4.75
CA SER A 10 -29.13 -10.80 -3.70
C SER A 10 -30.48 -10.37 -3.09
N GLY A 11 -31.59 -10.93 -3.57
CA GLY A 11 -32.95 -10.48 -3.24
C GLY A 11 -33.34 -9.16 -3.93
N GLY A 12 -32.55 -8.72 -4.91
CA GLY A 12 -32.85 -7.59 -5.79
C GLY A 12 -33.52 -8.00 -7.09
N VAL A 13 -34.06 -7.02 -7.82
CA VAL A 13 -34.72 -7.25 -9.12
C VAL A 13 -33.75 -7.82 -10.15
N ASP A 14 -32.51 -7.32 -10.20
CA ASP A 14 -31.54 -7.66 -11.24
C ASP A 14 -31.12 -9.13 -11.19
N SER A 15 -30.67 -9.61 -10.03
CA SER A 15 -30.30 -11.02 -9.88
C SER A 15 -31.48 -11.98 -10.09
N SER A 16 -32.69 -11.52 -9.77
CA SER A 16 -33.90 -12.33 -9.93
C SER A 16 -34.26 -12.49 -11.41
N VAL A 17 -34.17 -11.41 -12.19
CA VAL A 17 -34.38 -11.45 -13.65
C VAL A 17 -33.26 -12.23 -14.34
N ALA A 18 -32.02 -12.11 -13.87
CA ALA A 18 -30.92 -12.94 -14.39
C ALA A 18 -31.23 -14.44 -14.27
N ALA A 19 -31.79 -14.89 -13.15
CA ALA A 19 -32.23 -16.27 -12.96
C ALA A 19 -33.38 -16.66 -13.92
N VAL A 20 -34.37 -15.77 -14.10
CA VAL A 20 -35.46 -15.97 -15.07
C VAL A 20 -34.92 -16.20 -16.48
N LEU A 21 -34.05 -15.30 -16.95
CA LEU A 21 -33.49 -15.35 -18.30
C LEU A 21 -32.67 -16.61 -18.55
N LEU A 22 -31.92 -17.08 -17.55
CA LEU A 22 -31.15 -18.32 -17.66
C LEU A 22 -32.05 -19.56 -17.69
N LYS A 23 -33.12 -19.59 -16.89
CA LYS A 23 -34.10 -20.68 -16.91
C LYS A 23 -34.83 -20.72 -18.26
N GLU A 24 -35.22 -19.58 -18.81
CA GLU A 24 -35.82 -19.46 -20.15
C GLU A 24 -34.88 -19.92 -21.27
N LYS A 25 -33.55 -19.74 -21.11
CA LYS A 25 -32.53 -20.25 -22.02
C LYS A 25 -32.24 -21.76 -21.89
N GLY A 26 -32.95 -22.48 -21.00
CA GLY A 26 -32.85 -23.92 -20.84
C GLY A 26 -31.70 -24.41 -19.96
N PHE A 27 -31.10 -23.54 -19.14
CA PHE A 27 -30.12 -23.97 -18.14
C PHE A 27 -30.79 -24.66 -16.95
N GLU A 28 -30.07 -25.60 -16.33
CA GLU A 28 -30.43 -26.08 -14.99
C GLU A 28 -29.94 -25.05 -13.96
N VAL A 29 -30.85 -24.21 -13.47
CA VAL A 29 -30.51 -23.04 -12.65
C VAL A 29 -30.62 -23.38 -11.16
N GLY A 30 -29.60 -23.03 -10.39
CA GLY A 30 -29.67 -22.91 -8.93
C GLY A 30 -29.49 -21.46 -8.49
N GLY A 31 -30.09 -21.09 -7.37
CA GLY A 31 -29.89 -19.79 -6.71
C GLY A 31 -28.92 -19.90 -5.53
N ALA A 32 -28.13 -18.85 -5.29
CA ALA A 32 -27.28 -18.75 -4.11
C ALA A 32 -27.33 -17.35 -3.50
N THR A 33 -27.48 -17.24 -2.18
CA THR A 33 -27.35 -15.98 -1.45
C THR A 33 -26.12 -16.01 -0.56
N ILE A 34 -25.33 -14.94 -0.62
CA ILE A 34 -24.11 -14.77 0.18
C ILE A 34 -24.44 -13.92 1.41
N ARG A 35 -24.24 -14.47 2.60
CA ARG A 35 -24.23 -13.75 3.87
C ARG A 35 -22.80 -13.31 4.19
N ILE A 36 -22.64 -12.02 4.49
CA ILE A 36 -21.34 -11.38 4.77
C ILE A 36 -21.19 -10.93 6.22
N TRP A 37 -22.23 -11.10 7.04
CA TRP A 37 -22.24 -10.71 8.45
C TRP A 37 -22.25 -11.94 9.37
N PRO A 38 -21.51 -11.92 10.49
CA PRO A 38 -21.64 -12.92 11.54
C PRO A 38 -23.06 -12.90 12.14
N GLU A 39 -23.49 -14.02 12.71
CA GLU A 39 -24.76 -14.09 13.43
C GLU A 39 -24.74 -13.15 14.65
N GLY A 40 -25.85 -12.42 14.88
CA GLY A 40 -25.99 -11.47 15.99
C GLY A 40 -25.57 -10.02 15.72
N HIS A 41 -24.85 -9.73 14.62
CA HIS A 41 -24.41 -8.36 14.26
C HIS A 41 -25.33 -7.63 13.26
N CYS A 42 -26.49 -8.21 12.96
CA CYS A 42 -27.52 -7.50 12.19
C CYS A 42 -28.23 -6.52 13.13
N GLU A 43 -27.67 -5.33 13.32
CA GLU A 43 -28.45 -4.21 13.89
C GLU A 43 -29.77 -4.07 13.13
N GLU A 44 -30.87 -3.73 13.80
CA GLU A 44 -32.22 -3.65 13.20
C GLU A 44 -32.30 -2.76 11.93
N LYS A 45 -31.35 -1.84 11.75
CA LYS A 45 -31.20 -1.00 10.54
C LYS A 45 -30.66 -1.75 9.31
N ASN A 46 -30.05 -2.92 9.47
CA ASN A 46 -29.51 -3.76 8.40
C ASN A 46 -30.57 -4.71 7.78
N GLU A 47 -31.78 -4.78 8.32
CA GLU A 47 -32.85 -5.63 7.78
C GLU A 47 -33.22 -5.29 6.33
N ASN A 48 -33.10 -4.02 5.94
CA ASN A 48 -33.40 -3.56 4.57
C ASN A 48 -32.21 -3.70 3.60
N SER A 49 -31.03 -4.10 4.08
CA SER A 49 -29.86 -4.29 3.24
C SER A 49 -29.96 -5.59 2.42
N CYS A 50 -29.30 -5.60 1.27
CA CYS A 50 -29.24 -6.73 0.33
C CYS A 50 -28.72 -8.05 0.97
N CYS A 51 -27.96 -7.94 2.07
CA CYS A 51 -27.33 -9.04 2.79
C CYS A 51 -27.99 -9.33 4.15
N GLY A 52 -29.09 -8.64 4.48
CA GLY A 52 -29.89 -8.89 5.67
C GLY A 52 -30.89 -10.04 5.50
N LEU A 53 -31.57 -10.41 6.59
CA LEU A 53 -32.58 -11.49 6.62
C LEU A 53 -33.68 -11.31 5.56
N ARG A 54 -34.07 -10.07 5.25
CA ARG A 54 -35.06 -9.76 4.22
C ARG A 54 -34.56 -10.07 2.80
N GLY A 55 -33.29 -9.76 2.50
CA GLY A 55 -32.68 -10.10 1.21
C GLY A 55 -32.62 -11.60 0.95
N VAL A 56 -32.30 -12.38 1.99
CA VAL A 56 -32.33 -13.86 1.92
C VAL A 56 -33.74 -14.37 1.67
N ARG A 57 -34.74 -13.88 2.41
CA ARG A 57 -36.15 -14.26 2.22
C ARG A 57 -36.69 -13.89 0.84
N ASP A 58 -36.32 -12.71 0.33
CA ASP A 58 -36.70 -12.27 -1.02
C ASP A 58 -36.10 -13.19 -2.08
N ALA A 59 -34.82 -13.54 -1.96
CA ALA A 59 -34.16 -14.48 -2.86
C ALA A 59 -34.79 -15.88 -2.81
N GLN A 60 -35.09 -16.39 -1.62
CA GLN A 60 -35.82 -17.64 -1.42
C GLN A 60 -37.21 -17.61 -2.06
N SER A 61 -37.96 -16.53 -1.88
CA SER A 61 -39.30 -16.40 -2.48
C SER A 61 -39.26 -16.37 -4.00
N VAL A 62 -38.20 -15.80 -4.59
CA VAL A 62 -38.00 -15.84 -6.04
C VAL A 62 -37.62 -17.25 -6.49
N ALA A 63 -36.68 -17.90 -5.80
CA ALA A 63 -36.25 -19.26 -6.15
C ALA A 63 -37.41 -20.27 -6.07
N LEU A 64 -38.25 -20.19 -5.03
CA LEU A 64 -39.45 -21.02 -4.91
C LEU A 64 -40.42 -20.80 -6.08
N LYS A 65 -40.64 -19.54 -6.45
CA LYS A 65 -41.50 -19.20 -7.58
C LYS A 65 -40.94 -19.69 -8.92
N LEU A 66 -39.62 -19.65 -9.07
CA LEU A 66 -38.94 -20.14 -10.24
C LEU A 66 -38.74 -21.66 -10.20
N ASP A 67 -39.12 -22.38 -9.14
CA ASP A 67 -38.87 -23.81 -8.98
C ASP A 67 -37.39 -24.15 -9.26
N ILE A 68 -36.51 -23.54 -8.47
CA ILE A 68 -35.05 -23.76 -8.49
C ILE A 68 -34.52 -23.97 -7.06
N PRO A 69 -33.48 -24.81 -6.86
CA PRO A 69 -32.85 -24.94 -5.55
C PRO A 69 -32.21 -23.61 -5.13
N HIS A 70 -32.23 -23.31 -3.83
CA HIS A 70 -31.62 -22.10 -3.26
C HIS A 70 -30.66 -22.44 -2.13
N HIS A 71 -29.44 -21.95 -2.24
CA HIS A 71 -28.36 -22.15 -1.28
C HIS A 71 -28.07 -20.85 -0.54
N VAL A 72 -27.65 -20.95 0.72
CA VAL A 72 -27.19 -19.80 1.50
C VAL A 72 -25.77 -20.08 1.99
N PHE A 73 -24.82 -19.25 1.56
CA PHE A 73 -23.42 -19.37 1.96
C PHE A 73 -23.05 -18.29 2.97
N ASN A 74 -22.35 -18.69 4.04
CA ASN A 74 -21.77 -17.75 4.97
C ASN A 74 -20.30 -17.47 4.57
N PHE A 75 -20.06 -16.27 4.07
CA PHE A 75 -18.75 -15.75 3.71
C PHE A 75 -18.32 -14.60 4.64
N SER A 76 -18.82 -14.54 5.88
CA SER A 76 -18.47 -13.46 6.82
C SER A 76 -16.96 -13.38 7.09
N ALA A 77 -16.31 -14.51 7.36
CA ALA A 77 -14.87 -14.55 7.62
C ALA A 77 -14.01 -14.06 6.43
N PRO A 78 -14.16 -14.58 5.19
CA PRO A 78 -13.41 -14.05 4.06
C PRO A 78 -13.82 -12.63 3.69
N PHE A 79 -15.07 -12.22 3.94
CA PHE A 79 -15.50 -10.83 3.71
C PHE A 79 -14.83 -9.86 4.69
N GLN A 80 -14.68 -10.25 5.96
CA GLN A 80 -13.95 -9.49 6.96
C GLN A 80 -12.52 -9.21 6.46
N THR A 81 -11.78 -10.26 6.10
CA THR A 81 -10.38 -10.12 5.70
C THR A 81 -10.20 -9.49 4.31
N GLY A 82 -10.99 -9.91 3.33
CA GLY A 82 -10.82 -9.50 1.93
C GLY A 82 -11.47 -8.16 1.58
N VAL A 83 -12.39 -7.64 2.41
CA VAL A 83 -13.14 -6.41 2.11
C VAL A 83 -13.06 -5.40 3.25
N ILE A 84 -13.45 -5.78 4.47
CA ILE A 84 -13.49 -4.82 5.60
C ILE A 84 -12.08 -4.41 6.01
N ASP A 85 -11.18 -5.38 6.16
CA ASP A 85 -9.81 -5.13 6.59
C ASP A 85 -9.02 -4.35 5.54
N TYR A 86 -9.15 -4.72 4.26
CA TYR A 86 -8.65 -3.94 3.11
C TYR A 86 -9.16 -2.50 3.15
N PHE A 87 -10.48 -2.32 3.28
CA PHE A 87 -11.11 -1.01 3.30
C PHE A 87 -10.55 -0.14 4.43
N ALA A 88 -10.44 -0.69 5.64
CA ALA A 88 -9.92 0.04 6.79
C ALA A 88 -8.44 0.38 6.66
N ASN A 89 -7.62 -0.55 6.16
CA ASN A 89 -6.18 -0.34 5.96
C ASN A 89 -5.91 0.75 4.91
N GLU A 90 -6.67 0.75 3.81
CA GLU A 90 -6.56 1.77 2.77
C GLU A 90 -6.90 3.16 3.33
N TYR A 91 -7.99 3.30 4.10
CA TYR A 91 -8.31 4.56 4.77
C TYR A 91 -7.22 4.98 5.74
N LYS A 92 -6.69 4.07 6.57
CA LYS A 92 -5.56 4.35 7.47
C LYS A 92 -4.29 4.80 6.72
N SER A 93 -4.12 4.35 5.48
CA SER A 93 -3.05 4.81 4.60
C SER A 93 -3.36 6.13 3.88
N GLY A 94 -4.49 6.79 4.14
CA GLY A 94 -4.89 8.04 3.48
C GLY A 94 -5.35 7.86 2.04
N LYS A 95 -5.70 6.62 1.65
CA LYS A 95 -6.29 6.29 0.36
C LYS A 95 -7.82 6.22 0.50
N THR A 96 -8.52 6.29 -0.63
CA THR A 96 -9.98 6.11 -0.69
C THR A 96 -10.29 4.81 -1.43
N PRO A 97 -10.51 3.69 -0.72
CA PRO A 97 -10.69 2.37 -1.34
C PRO A 97 -12.01 2.23 -2.09
N ASN A 98 -12.08 1.19 -2.95
CA ASN A 98 -13.34 0.74 -3.56
C ASN A 98 -13.69 -0.68 -3.11
N PRO A 99 -14.52 -0.84 -2.06
CA PRO A 99 -14.80 -2.16 -1.48
C PRO A 99 -15.64 -3.05 -2.41
N CYS A 100 -16.38 -2.48 -3.37
CA CYS A 100 -17.16 -3.25 -4.32
C CYS A 100 -16.28 -4.04 -5.28
N ILE A 101 -15.17 -3.43 -5.74
CA ILE A 101 -14.18 -4.11 -6.59
C ILE A 101 -13.52 -5.25 -5.83
N ALA A 102 -13.03 -4.99 -4.60
CA ALA A 102 -12.42 -6.02 -3.76
C ALA A 102 -13.40 -7.17 -3.47
N CYS A 103 -14.66 -6.86 -3.14
CA CYS A 103 -15.71 -7.86 -2.95
C CYS A 103 -15.93 -8.70 -4.20
N ASN A 104 -15.95 -8.09 -5.39
CA ASN A 104 -16.08 -8.83 -6.64
C ASN A 104 -14.88 -9.76 -6.87
N GLN A 105 -13.66 -9.25 -6.75
CA GLN A 105 -12.43 -10.01 -7.01
C GLN A 105 -12.27 -11.21 -6.05
N TYR A 106 -12.45 -10.99 -4.75
CA TYR A 106 -12.09 -11.99 -3.74
C TYR A 106 -13.27 -12.81 -3.24
N ILE A 107 -14.49 -12.27 -3.22
CA ILE A 107 -15.63 -12.89 -2.53
C ILE A 107 -16.69 -13.36 -3.51
N LYS A 108 -17.29 -12.43 -4.25
CA LYS A 108 -18.55 -12.65 -4.97
C LYS A 108 -18.40 -13.62 -6.13
N PHE A 109 -17.26 -13.61 -6.82
CA PHE A 109 -17.05 -14.43 -8.00
C PHE A 109 -16.16 -15.64 -7.69
N THR A 110 -14.97 -15.43 -7.12
CA THR A 110 -14.00 -16.50 -6.86
C THR A 110 -14.55 -17.55 -5.90
N LEU A 111 -14.94 -17.16 -4.68
CA LEU A 111 -15.50 -18.12 -3.71
C LEU A 111 -16.85 -18.69 -4.15
N LEU A 112 -17.67 -17.92 -4.86
CA LEU A 112 -18.94 -18.45 -5.37
C LEU A 112 -18.72 -19.52 -6.43
N LEU A 113 -17.75 -19.34 -7.33
CA LEU A 113 -17.39 -20.34 -8.33
C LEU A 113 -16.84 -21.62 -7.69
N GLU A 114 -16.02 -21.49 -6.65
CA GLU A 114 -15.55 -22.64 -5.87
C GLU A 114 -16.73 -23.42 -5.25
N ARG A 115 -17.69 -22.72 -4.62
CA ARG A 115 -18.90 -23.37 -4.09
C ARG A 115 -19.78 -23.97 -5.17
N ALA A 116 -19.91 -23.31 -6.32
CA ALA A 116 -20.66 -23.81 -7.46
C ALA A 116 -20.10 -25.16 -7.94
N ARG A 117 -18.77 -25.25 -8.09
CA ARG A 117 -18.08 -26.48 -8.48
C ARG A 117 -18.32 -27.62 -7.49
N LEU A 118 -18.23 -27.35 -6.19
CA LEU A 118 -18.47 -28.36 -5.14
C LEU A 118 -19.90 -28.90 -5.15
N LEU A 119 -20.86 -28.09 -5.58
CA LEU A 119 -22.27 -28.48 -5.69
C LEU A 119 -22.62 -29.05 -7.07
N GLY A 120 -21.64 -29.22 -7.96
CA GLY A 120 -21.83 -29.79 -9.30
C GLY A 120 -22.41 -28.82 -10.33
N TYR A 121 -22.27 -27.50 -10.13
CA TYR A 121 -22.59 -26.50 -11.15
C TYR A 121 -21.37 -26.23 -12.04
N ASP A 122 -21.61 -26.04 -13.34
CA ASP A 122 -20.56 -25.81 -14.34
C ASP A 122 -20.08 -24.35 -14.35
N SER A 123 -20.95 -23.42 -13.95
CA SER A 123 -20.71 -21.97 -14.08
C SER A 123 -21.50 -21.16 -13.07
N ILE A 124 -21.17 -19.87 -12.95
CA ILE A 124 -21.88 -18.91 -12.12
C ILE A 124 -22.51 -17.79 -12.96
N ALA A 125 -23.54 -17.14 -12.41
CA ALA A 125 -24.11 -15.95 -12.98
C ALA A 125 -24.41 -14.88 -11.94
N THR A 126 -24.41 -13.62 -12.38
CA THR A 126 -24.79 -12.48 -11.52
C THR A 126 -25.67 -11.50 -12.29
N GLY A 127 -26.39 -10.65 -11.57
CA GLY A 127 -27.19 -9.57 -12.16
C GLY A 127 -26.39 -8.30 -12.49
N HIS A 128 -25.11 -8.40 -12.84
CA HIS A 128 -24.35 -7.20 -13.23
C HIS A 128 -24.63 -6.81 -14.69
N TYR A 129 -24.67 -5.51 -14.94
CA TYR A 129 -24.79 -4.92 -16.27
C TYR A 129 -23.40 -4.79 -16.89
N ALA A 130 -22.90 -5.87 -17.46
CA ALA A 130 -21.73 -5.92 -18.33
C ALA A 130 -21.80 -7.20 -19.17
N ARG A 131 -20.88 -7.38 -20.12
CA ARG A 131 -20.81 -8.57 -20.98
C ARG A 131 -19.48 -9.27 -20.81
N VAL A 132 -19.49 -10.59 -20.76
CA VAL A 132 -18.27 -11.39 -20.88
C VAL A 132 -18.10 -11.73 -22.35
N CYS A 133 -16.92 -11.44 -22.90
CA CYS A 133 -16.58 -11.67 -24.29
C CYS A 133 -15.31 -12.51 -24.37
N PHE A 134 -15.11 -13.23 -25.48
CA PHE A 134 -13.93 -14.02 -25.76
C PHE A 134 -13.23 -13.46 -26.99
N ASP A 135 -11.97 -13.05 -26.84
CA ASP A 135 -11.16 -12.63 -27.96
C ASP A 135 -10.48 -13.84 -28.60
N GLN A 136 -10.89 -14.16 -29.84
CA GLN A 136 -10.35 -15.30 -30.58
C GLN A 136 -8.87 -15.16 -30.90
N ARG A 137 -8.33 -13.93 -30.94
CA ARG A 137 -6.93 -13.68 -31.30
C ARG A 137 -5.98 -14.01 -30.16
N SER A 138 -6.27 -13.51 -28.96
CA SER A 138 -5.47 -13.76 -27.76
C SER A 138 -5.85 -15.06 -27.04
N GLY A 139 -7.03 -15.63 -27.34
CA GLY A 139 -7.58 -16.77 -26.62
C GLY A 139 -7.99 -16.45 -25.18
N ARG A 140 -8.29 -15.17 -24.89
CA ARG A 140 -8.59 -14.67 -23.53
C ARG A 140 -10.00 -14.12 -23.43
N TYR A 141 -10.56 -14.21 -22.24
CA TYR A 141 -11.83 -13.58 -21.91
C TYR A 141 -11.61 -12.15 -21.41
N TYR A 142 -12.57 -11.27 -21.70
CA TYR A 142 -12.58 -9.89 -21.25
C TYR A 142 -14.00 -9.42 -20.92
N ILE A 143 -14.09 -8.31 -20.18
CA ILE A 143 -15.37 -7.65 -19.89
C ILE A 143 -15.60 -6.54 -20.92
N SER A 144 -16.81 -6.45 -21.45
CA SER A 144 -17.27 -5.32 -22.26
C SER A 144 -18.39 -4.57 -21.54
N GLU A 145 -18.50 -3.28 -21.84
CA GLU A 145 -19.62 -2.44 -21.37
C GLU A 145 -20.97 -3.04 -21.80
N SER A 146 -21.98 -2.87 -20.96
CA SER A 146 -23.36 -3.29 -21.24
C SER A 146 -24.05 -2.44 -22.31
N LYS A 147 -25.19 -2.93 -22.81
CA LYS A 147 -26.10 -2.16 -23.69
C LYS A 147 -26.58 -0.86 -23.03
N ASP A 148 -26.77 -0.87 -21.71
CA ASP A 148 -27.23 0.30 -20.94
C ASP A 148 -26.06 1.00 -20.26
N PHE A 149 -25.43 1.93 -21.00
CA PHE A 149 -24.29 2.70 -20.50
C PHE A 149 -24.57 3.45 -19.18
N SER A 150 -25.84 3.79 -18.89
CA SER A 150 -26.21 4.49 -17.65
C SER A 150 -26.15 3.59 -16.41
N LYS A 151 -26.21 2.28 -16.62
CA LYS A 151 -26.15 1.25 -15.58
C LYS A 151 -24.93 0.35 -15.69
N ASP A 152 -24.02 0.66 -16.61
CA ASP A 152 -22.82 -0.14 -16.85
C ASP A 152 -21.99 -0.36 -15.57
N GLN A 153 -21.61 -1.61 -15.37
CA GLN A 153 -20.83 -2.08 -14.22
C GLN A 153 -19.50 -2.70 -14.63
N SER A 154 -19.07 -2.51 -15.89
CA SER A 154 -17.77 -3.03 -16.38
C SER A 154 -16.60 -2.58 -15.49
N TYR A 155 -16.64 -1.34 -15.01
CA TYR A 155 -15.63 -0.74 -14.15
C TYR A 155 -15.40 -1.53 -12.86
N VAL A 156 -16.46 -2.03 -12.21
CA VAL A 156 -16.31 -2.76 -10.93
C VAL A 156 -15.96 -4.24 -11.10
N LEU A 157 -15.85 -4.70 -12.34
CA LEU A 157 -15.54 -6.08 -12.70
C LEU A 157 -14.13 -6.24 -13.27
N PHE A 158 -13.31 -5.18 -13.28
CA PHE A 158 -11.90 -5.33 -13.67
C PHE A 158 -11.15 -6.24 -12.69
N GLY A 159 -10.12 -6.92 -13.18
CA GLY A 159 -9.28 -7.81 -12.38
C GLY A 159 -9.92 -9.13 -11.96
N LEU A 160 -11.04 -9.51 -12.57
CA LEU A 160 -11.55 -10.89 -12.42
C LEU A 160 -10.59 -11.90 -13.07
N PRO A 161 -10.22 -13.01 -12.39
CA PRO A 161 -9.37 -14.04 -12.97
C PRO A 161 -9.96 -14.64 -14.26
N GLN A 162 -9.11 -15.09 -15.17
CA GLN A 162 -9.54 -15.71 -16.43
C GLN A 162 -10.42 -16.96 -16.21
N ASP A 163 -10.13 -17.76 -15.18
CA ASP A 163 -10.96 -18.92 -14.80
C ASP A 163 -12.38 -18.51 -14.39
N VAL A 164 -12.50 -17.38 -13.68
CA VAL A 164 -13.80 -16.80 -13.33
C VAL A 164 -14.52 -16.33 -14.58
N LEU A 165 -13.85 -15.56 -15.46
CA LEU A 165 -14.45 -15.04 -16.68
C LEU A 165 -14.95 -16.15 -17.61
N ALA A 166 -14.17 -17.22 -17.78
CA ALA A 166 -14.54 -18.37 -18.61
C ALA A 166 -15.81 -19.09 -18.13
N ASN A 167 -16.10 -19.01 -16.82
CA ASN A 167 -17.23 -19.67 -16.16
C ASN A 167 -18.28 -18.69 -15.62
N LEU A 168 -18.27 -17.45 -16.11
CA LEU A 168 -19.18 -16.39 -15.68
C LEU A 168 -20.18 -16.01 -16.77
N SER A 169 -21.46 -15.97 -16.41
CA SER A 169 -22.55 -15.40 -17.22
C SER A 169 -23.06 -14.09 -16.61
N LEU A 170 -23.28 -13.09 -17.47
CA LEU A 170 -23.86 -11.79 -17.12
C LEU A 170 -25.12 -11.54 -17.97
N PRO A 171 -26.27 -12.14 -17.64
CA PRO A 171 -27.44 -12.16 -18.52
C PRO A 171 -28.05 -10.79 -18.81
N LEU A 172 -27.78 -9.80 -17.96
CA LEU A 172 -28.34 -8.45 -18.09
C LEU A 172 -27.52 -7.54 -19.01
N GLY A 173 -26.35 -7.99 -19.47
CA GLY A 173 -25.46 -7.18 -20.32
C GLY A 173 -26.11 -6.69 -21.61
N ASP A 174 -27.11 -7.40 -22.13
CA ASP A 174 -27.84 -7.07 -23.37
C ASP A 174 -29.21 -6.42 -23.13
N TYR A 175 -29.51 -6.02 -21.89
CA TYR A 175 -30.79 -5.45 -21.49
C TYR A 175 -30.61 -4.08 -20.85
N THR A 176 -31.56 -3.20 -21.12
CA THR A 176 -31.73 -1.94 -20.39
C THR A 176 -32.42 -2.17 -19.07
N LYS A 177 -32.19 -1.29 -18.10
CA LYS A 177 -32.86 -1.39 -16.80
C LYS A 177 -34.38 -1.40 -16.90
N LYS A 178 -34.91 -0.69 -17.90
CA LYS A 178 -36.35 -0.66 -18.20
C LYS A 178 -36.85 -2.04 -18.63
N GLU A 179 -36.18 -2.66 -19.60
CA GLU A 179 -36.50 -4.03 -20.07
C GLU A 179 -36.42 -5.03 -18.90
N VAL A 180 -35.41 -4.93 -18.03
CA VAL A 180 -35.29 -5.78 -16.83
C VAL A 180 -36.47 -5.62 -15.88
N ARG A 181 -36.93 -4.39 -15.62
CA ARG A 181 -38.13 -4.17 -14.77
C ARG A 181 -39.40 -4.67 -15.43
N GLU A 182 -39.53 -4.57 -16.75
CA GLU A 182 -40.67 -5.11 -17.51
C GLU A 182 -40.72 -6.64 -17.43
N ILE A 183 -39.58 -7.32 -17.58
CA ILE A 183 -39.47 -8.78 -17.39
C ILE A 183 -39.88 -9.16 -15.97
N ALA A 184 -39.37 -8.45 -14.95
CA ALA A 184 -39.74 -8.72 -13.56
C ALA A 184 -41.25 -8.62 -13.31
N LYS A 185 -41.91 -7.61 -13.91
CA LYS A 185 -43.37 -7.42 -13.84
C LYS A 185 -44.13 -8.52 -14.59
N LYS A 186 -43.70 -8.87 -15.79
CA LYS A 186 -44.30 -9.94 -16.61
C LYS A 186 -44.25 -11.30 -15.90
N THR A 187 -43.12 -11.61 -15.28
CA THR A 187 -42.93 -12.83 -14.47
C THR A 187 -43.59 -12.72 -13.08
N LYS A 188 -44.21 -11.56 -12.76
CA LYS A 188 -44.90 -11.27 -11.49
C LYS A 188 -43.99 -11.49 -10.27
N LEU A 189 -42.71 -11.13 -10.37
CA LEU A 189 -41.76 -11.27 -9.26
C LEU A 189 -42.11 -10.29 -8.14
N LYS A 190 -42.12 -10.73 -6.87
CA LYS A 190 -42.42 -9.86 -5.72
C LYS A 190 -41.45 -8.68 -5.57
N VAL A 191 -40.24 -8.82 -6.09
CA VAL A 191 -39.17 -7.81 -6.04
C VAL A 191 -39.21 -6.81 -7.20
N ALA A 192 -40.21 -6.87 -8.09
CA ALA A 192 -40.24 -6.06 -9.32
C ALA A 192 -40.22 -4.55 -9.07
N ASP A 193 -40.89 -4.08 -8.01
CA ASP A 193 -40.96 -2.66 -7.65
C ASP A 193 -39.90 -2.25 -6.60
N LYS A 194 -39.02 -3.17 -6.20
CA LYS A 194 -37.96 -2.87 -5.23
C LYS A 194 -36.99 -1.83 -5.82
N PRO A 195 -36.57 -0.82 -5.03
CA PRO A 195 -35.55 0.12 -5.48
C PRO A 195 -34.21 -0.59 -5.70
N ASP A 196 -33.39 -0.02 -6.58
CA ASP A 196 -32.04 -0.53 -6.80
C ASP A 196 -31.21 -0.35 -5.52
N SER A 197 -30.36 -1.32 -5.20
CA SER A 197 -29.38 -1.16 -4.13
C SER A 197 -28.43 -0.01 -4.49
N GLN A 198 -28.42 1.02 -3.67
CA GLN A 198 -27.44 2.10 -3.72
C GLN A 198 -26.46 1.91 -2.56
N ASP A 199 -25.21 2.37 -2.76
CA ASP A 199 -24.17 2.50 -1.74
C ASP A 199 -23.45 1.22 -1.28
N ILE A 200 -22.49 1.40 -0.36
CA ILE A 200 -21.63 0.32 0.14
C ILE A 200 -22.46 -0.58 1.05
N CYS A 201 -22.50 -1.88 0.73
CA CYS A 201 -23.44 -2.83 1.33
C CYS A 201 -23.33 -3.01 2.85
N PHE A 202 -22.20 -2.62 3.45
CA PHE A 202 -21.94 -2.73 4.88
C PHE A 202 -21.92 -1.38 5.63
N ILE A 203 -22.21 -0.27 4.94
CA ILE A 203 -22.24 1.10 5.53
C ILE A 203 -23.51 1.82 5.03
N PRO A 204 -24.70 1.45 5.53
CA PRO A 204 -25.98 1.93 5.00
C PRO A 204 -26.29 3.39 5.37
N ASP A 205 -25.62 3.95 6.37
CA ASP A 205 -25.79 5.32 6.86
C ASP A 205 -24.80 6.33 6.25
N HIS A 206 -23.92 5.87 5.37
CA HIS A 206 -22.84 6.63 4.74
C HIS A 206 -21.81 7.21 5.72
N ASP A 207 -21.77 6.74 6.96
CA ASP A 207 -20.84 7.23 7.97
C ASP A 207 -19.61 6.31 8.06
N TYR A 208 -18.71 6.47 7.09
CA TYR A 208 -17.47 5.69 7.03
C TYR A 208 -16.60 5.87 8.27
N GLY A 209 -16.60 7.06 8.87
CA GLY A 209 -15.79 7.36 10.04
C GLY A 209 -16.23 6.54 11.25
N LYS A 210 -17.54 6.54 11.56
CA LYS A 210 -18.09 5.71 12.64
C LYS A 210 -17.89 4.22 12.39
N PHE A 211 -18.00 3.79 11.14
CA PHE A 211 -17.70 2.40 10.78
C PHE A 211 -16.24 2.04 11.12
N LEU A 212 -15.27 2.87 10.73
CA LEU A 212 -13.85 2.65 11.05
C LEU A 212 -13.56 2.74 12.56
N GLU A 213 -14.22 3.64 13.27
CA GLU A 213 -14.16 3.74 14.73
C GLU A 213 -14.63 2.45 15.40
N ARG A 214 -15.78 1.91 14.97
CA ARG A 214 -16.37 0.68 15.54
C ARG A 214 -15.54 -0.57 15.22
N GLU A 215 -15.17 -0.76 13.96
CA GLU A 215 -14.53 -2.01 13.51
C GLU A 215 -13.03 -2.08 13.88
N ARG A 216 -12.35 -0.93 13.96
CA ARG A 216 -10.88 -0.88 14.17
C ARG A 216 -10.43 -0.10 15.39
N GLY A 217 -11.35 0.46 16.17
CA GLY A 217 -11.01 1.30 17.31
C GLY A 217 -10.20 2.53 16.91
N MET A 218 -10.30 2.97 15.65
CA MET A 218 -9.66 4.20 15.19
C MET A 218 -10.27 5.34 15.98
N LYS A 219 -9.49 6.04 16.80
CA LYS A 219 -9.99 7.21 17.52
C LYS A 219 -9.91 8.43 16.60
N PRO A 220 -10.90 9.33 16.61
CA PRO A 220 -10.77 10.61 15.94
C PRO A 220 -9.61 11.38 16.56
N ILE A 221 -8.53 11.54 15.79
CA ILE A 221 -7.40 12.37 16.15
C ILE A 221 -7.55 13.67 15.38
N THR A 222 -7.68 14.77 16.10
CA THR A 222 -7.78 16.10 15.48
C THR A 222 -6.51 16.42 14.72
N GLY A 223 -6.66 16.94 13.50
CA GLY A 223 -5.56 17.28 12.61
C GLY A 223 -5.78 18.63 11.92
N PRO A 224 -4.73 19.30 11.42
CA PRO A 224 -4.87 20.60 10.78
C PRO A 224 -5.44 20.47 9.36
N ILE A 225 -6.35 21.39 9.01
CA ILE A 225 -6.70 21.70 7.62
C ILE A 225 -5.81 22.86 7.17
N VAL A 226 -5.02 22.67 6.11
CA VAL A 226 -4.05 23.66 5.61
C VAL A 226 -4.29 24.03 4.15
N ASP A 227 -3.90 25.22 3.74
CA ASP A 227 -3.89 25.60 2.33
C ASP A 227 -2.68 24.99 1.57
N LEU A 228 -2.60 25.25 0.26
CA LEU A 228 -1.48 24.79 -0.59
C LEU A 228 -0.10 25.33 -0.18
N LYS A 229 -0.04 26.35 0.69
CA LYS A 229 1.20 26.94 1.22
C LYS A 229 1.49 26.45 2.65
N GLY A 230 0.68 25.53 3.17
CA GLY A 230 0.80 25.02 4.54
C GLY A 230 0.23 25.93 5.62
N LYS A 231 -0.46 27.04 5.26
CA LYS A 231 -1.12 27.89 6.25
C LYS A 231 -2.32 27.16 6.82
N LYS A 232 -2.34 26.97 8.14
CA LYS A 232 -3.50 26.41 8.85
C LYS A 232 -4.73 27.31 8.65
N LEU A 233 -5.81 26.70 8.16
CA LEU A 233 -7.11 27.34 7.98
C LEU A 233 -8.16 26.84 8.98
N GLY A 234 -7.96 25.64 9.55
CA GLY A 234 -8.87 25.05 10.53
C GLY A 234 -8.36 23.69 11.02
N GLU A 235 -9.28 22.90 11.56
CA GLU A 235 -9.02 21.57 12.08
C GLU A 235 -10.10 20.60 11.61
N HIS A 236 -9.76 19.32 11.60
CA HIS A 236 -10.68 18.23 11.28
C HIS A 236 -10.63 17.13 12.34
N GLU A 237 -11.70 16.35 12.47
CA GLU A 237 -11.84 15.26 13.45
C GLU A 237 -11.27 13.91 12.95
N GLY A 238 -10.17 13.95 12.19
CA GLY A 238 -9.54 12.78 11.55
C GLY A 238 -9.59 12.80 10.01
N TYR A 239 -8.47 12.50 9.36
CA TYR A 239 -8.34 12.64 7.90
C TYR A 239 -9.18 11.63 7.11
N TYR A 240 -9.57 10.52 7.72
CA TYR A 240 -10.33 9.43 7.08
C TYR A 240 -11.78 9.83 6.74
N HIS A 241 -12.26 11.00 7.20
CA HIS A 241 -13.53 11.61 6.78
C HIS A 241 -13.44 12.38 5.45
N TYR A 242 -12.25 12.42 4.85
CA TYR A 242 -11.97 13.24 3.67
C TYR A 242 -11.54 12.37 2.49
N THR A 243 -11.88 12.82 1.29
CA THR A 243 -11.50 12.20 0.03
C THR A 243 -11.03 13.29 -0.94
N ILE A 244 -10.04 12.99 -1.77
CA ILE A 244 -9.55 13.94 -2.79
C ILE A 244 -10.70 14.41 -3.69
N GLY A 245 -10.84 15.73 -3.80
CA GLY A 245 -11.93 16.42 -4.51
C GLY A 245 -13.18 16.69 -3.69
N GLN A 246 -13.22 16.29 -2.42
CA GLN A 246 -14.33 16.60 -1.52
C GLN A 246 -14.40 18.10 -1.23
N ARG A 247 -15.60 18.66 -1.35
CA ARG A 247 -15.91 20.06 -1.02
C ARG A 247 -16.70 20.21 0.29
N LYS A 248 -17.67 19.33 0.51
CA LYS A 248 -18.57 19.39 1.68
C LYS A 248 -17.86 18.87 2.92
N GLY A 249 -18.23 19.40 4.09
CA GLY A 249 -17.71 18.92 5.38
C GLY A 249 -16.41 19.55 5.85
N LEU A 250 -15.75 20.40 5.05
CA LEU A 250 -14.49 21.06 5.46
C LEU A 250 -14.66 22.06 6.62
N ARG A 251 -15.83 22.68 6.77
CA ARG A 251 -16.17 23.65 7.85
C ARG A 251 -15.14 24.78 8.06
N VAL A 252 -14.40 25.16 7.01
CA VAL A 252 -13.43 26.27 7.03
C VAL A 252 -13.96 27.45 6.22
N PRO A 253 -14.03 28.67 6.79
CA PRO A 253 -14.41 29.87 6.05
C PRO A 253 -13.27 30.31 5.12
N PHE A 254 -13.58 30.51 3.84
CA PHE A 254 -12.62 31.02 2.85
C PHE A 254 -13.33 31.84 1.76
N GLN A 255 -12.56 32.67 1.06
CA GLN A 255 -13.08 33.62 0.05
C GLN A 255 -13.70 32.93 -1.17
N PHE A 256 -13.36 31.66 -1.40
CA PHE A 256 -13.86 30.84 -2.49
C PHE A 256 -14.01 29.38 -2.05
N ALA A 257 -14.68 28.57 -2.87
CA ALA A 257 -14.89 27.15 -2.57
C ALA A 257 -13.57 26.37 -2.53
N LEU A 258 -13.30 25.73 -1.40
CA LEU A 258 -12.16 24.85 -1.19
C LEU A 258 -12.54 23.39 -1.45
N TYR A 259 -11.55 22.64 -1.91
CA TYR A 259 -11.61 21.22 -2.20
C TYR A 259 -10.43 20.53 -1.54
N VAL A 260 -10.61 19.30 -1.06
CA VAL A 260 -9.51 18.46 -0.58
C VAL A 260 -8.59 18.13 -1.75
N VAL A 261 -7.33 18.52 -1.64
CA VAL A 261 -6.32 18.36 -2.68
C VAL A 261 -5.35 17.23 -2.35
N ALA A 262 -5.02 17.05 -1.07
CA ALA A 262 -4.17 15.98 -0.57
C ALA A 262 -4.55 15.59 0.86
N ILE A 263 -4.21 14.36 1.24
CA ILE A 263 -4.35 13.83 2.59
C ILE A 263 -3.01 13.23 2.98
N ASP A 264 -2.48 13.65 4.12
CA ASP A 264 -1.24 13.14 4.69
C ASP A 264 -1.52 12.44 6.04
N PRO A 265 -1.54 11.10 6.06
CA PRO A 265 -1.75 10.32 7.28
C PRO A 265 -0.63 10.46 8.30
N GLU A 266 0.61 10.71 7.87
CA GLU A 266 1.77 10.75 8.75
C GLU A 266 1.71 11.98 9.65
N THR A 267 1.32 13.13 9.08
CA THR A 267 1.14 14.39 9.79
C THR A 267 -0.30 14.63 10.22
N ASN A 268 -1.22 13.68 9.97
CA ASN A 268 -2.66 13.84 10.17
C ASN A 268 -3.22 15.14 9.54
N THR A 269 -2.78 15.49 8.33
CA THR A 269 -3.08 16.78 7.70
C THR A 269 -3.99 16.62 6.48
N VAL A 270 -4.96 17.52 6.34
CA VAL A 270 -5.79 17.66 5.13
C VAL A 270 -5.44 18.95 4.41
N VAL A 271 -4.94 18.82 3.16
CA VAL A 271 -4.58 19.98 2.33
C VAL A 271 -5.77 20.36 1.46
N VAL A 272 -6.13 21.64 1.45
CA VAL A 272 -7.24 22.18 0.67
C VAL A 272 -6.82 23.30 -0.27
N GLY A 273 -7.53 23.43 -1.38
CA GLY A 273 -7.24 24.44 -2.40
C GLY A 273 -8.40 24.68 -3.36
N PRO A 274 -8.21 25.59 -4.34
CA PRO A 274 -9.20 25.83 -5.37
C PRO A 274 -9.38 24.58 -6.26
N LYS A 275 -10.51 24.50 -6.98
CA LYS A 275 -10.82 23.36 -7.87
C LYS A 275 -9.69 23.03 -8.85
N ALA A 276 -8.99 24.04 -9.37
CA ALA A 276 -7.88 23.86 -10.30
C ALA A 276 -6.72 23.04 -9.70
N ALA A 277 -6.47 23.12 -8.40
CA ALA A 277 -5.40 22.38 -7.72
C ALA A 277 -5.68 20.87 -7.57
N VAL A 278 -6.94 20.46 -7.80
CA VAL A 278 -7.39 19.07 -7.74
C VAL A 278 -7.20 18.36 -9.09
N LYS A 279 -6.95 19.13 -10.17
CA LYS A 279 -6.77 18.59 -11.52
C LYS A 279 -5.36 18.05 -11.71
N LYS A 280 -5.26 16.84 -12.24
CA LYS A 280 -3.97 16.21 -12.58
C LYS A 280 -4.03 15.61 -13.98
N LYS A 281 -2.90 15.67 -14.70
CA LYS A 281 -2.78 15.14 -16.07
C LYS A 281 -2.28 13.70 -16.12
N GLU A 282 -1.69 13.19 -15.05
CA GLU A 282 -1.12 11.85 -15.02
C GLU A 282 -1.47 11.11 -13.74
N CYS A 283 -1.28 9.79 -13.71
CA CYS A 283 -1.24 8.95 -12.51
C CYS A 283 -0.44 7.66 -12.63
N LEU A 284 0.20 7.26 -11.53
CA LEU A 284 0.72 5.91 -11.36
C LEU A 284 -0.41 4.99 -10.93
N VAL A 285 -0.44 3.82 -11.56
CA VAL A 285 -1.43 2.77 -11.31
C VAL A 285 -0.64 1.49 -11.05
N GLY A 286 -0.72 0.99 -9.83
CA GLY A 286 -0.06 -0.23 -9.38
C GLY A 286 -1.01 -1.43 -9.39
N ASN A 287 -0.47 -2.62 -9.14
CA ASN A 287 -1.20 -3.89 -9.12
C ASN A 287 -2.07 -4.08 -10.37
N VAL A 288 -1.49 -3.76 -11.53
CA VAL A 288 -2.19 -3.77 -12.81
C VAL A 288 -2.49 -5.19 -13.26
N GLN A 289 -3.73 -5.44 -13.64
CA GLN A 289 -4.20 -6.72 -14.16
C GLN A 289 -4.82 -6.54 -15.54
N TRP A 290 -4.38 -7.38 -16.48
CA TRP A 290 -4.79 -7.32 -17.87
C TRP A 290 -5.72 -8.47 -18.24
N PHE A 291 -6.90 -8.14 -18.77
CA PHE A 291 -7.73 -9.10 -19.51
C PHE A 291 -7.14 -9.34 -20.90
N LEU A 292 -6.84 -8.25 -21.59
CA LEU A 292 -6.20 -8.22 -22.89
C LEU A 292 -4.89 -7.44 -22.71
N PRO A 293 -3.76 -8.14 -22.50
CA PRO A 293 -2.47 -7.50 -22.39
C PRO A 293 -2.20 -6.69 -23.65
N PRO A 294 -1.63 -5.48 -23.51
CA PRO A 294 -1.22 -4.72 -24.67
C PRO A 294 -0.12 -5.48 -25.42
N ASP A 295 -0.22 -5.56 -26.75
CA ASP A 295 0.97 -5.83 -27.56
C ASP A 295 2.03 -4.78 -27.22
N SER A 296 3.32 -5.12 -27.30
CA SER A 296 4.47 -4.31 -26.87
C SER A 296 4.59 -2.89 -27.50
N LYS A 297 3.59 -2.47 -28.27
CA LYS A 297 3.37 -1.13 -28.82
C LYS A 297 1.90 -0.72 -28.63
N ILE A 298 1.51 -0.19 -27.48
CA ILE A 298 0.23 0.55 -27.37
C ILE A 298 0.36 1.83 -28.18
N GLN A 299 -0.02 1.79 -29.45
CA GLN A 299 -0.06 2.96 -30.35
C GLN A 299 -1.49 3.41 -30.65
N LYS A 300 -2.51 2.78 -30.06
CA LYS A 300 -3.91 3.18 -30.25
C LYS A 300 -4.37 4.11 -29.12
N PRO A 301 -5.28 5.07 -29.41
CA PRO A 301 -5.91 5.87 -28.37
C PRO A 301 -6.69 4.93 -27.45
N ILE A 302 -6.31 4.93 -26.17
CA ILE A 302 -7.01 4.20 -25.11
C ILE A 302 -7.77 5.20 -24.27
N GLU A 303 -8.82 4.75 -23.60
CA GLU A 303 -9.53 5.56 -22.63
C GLU A 303 -9.32 4.99 -21.22
N ALA A 304 -9.20 5.86 -20.23
CA ALA A 304 -9.06 5.49 -18.83
C ALA A 304 -10.22 6.06 -18.01
N LYS A 305 -10.73 5.25 -17.09
CA LYS A 305 -11.79 5.62 -16.15
C LYS A 305 -11.24 5.52 -14.73
N ILE A 306 -11.19 6.63 -14.02
CA ILE A 306 -10.59 6.74 -12.68
C ILE A 306 -11.58 6.55 -11.53
N ARG A 307 -12.89 6.58 -11.83
CA ARG A 307 -14.00 6.38 -10.87
C ARG A 307 -15.24 5.86 -11.59
N ALA A 308 -16.07 5.08 -10.91
CA ALA A 308 -17.24 4.42 -11.51
C ALA A 308 -18.22 5.38 -12.22
N ARG A 309 -18.45 6.58 -11.67
CA ARG A 309 -19.35 7.61 -12.23
C ARG A 309 -18.66 8.65 -13.13
N HIS A 310 -17.35 8.54 -13.33
CA HIS A 310 -16.64 9.42 -14.26
C HIS A 310 -16.89 8.99 -15.71
N ASN A 311 -16.79 9.94 -16.64
CA ASN A 311 -16.65 9.59 -18.04
C ASN A 311 -15.26 8.99 -18.28
N LYS A 312 -15.16 8.12 -19.28
CA LYS A 312 -13.86 7.67 -19.78
C LYS A 312 -13.13 8.87 -20.39
N ALA A 313 -11.82 8.96 -20.20
CA ALA A 313 -11.01 10.04 -20.72
C ALA A 313 -9.87 9.48 -21.59
N PRO A 314 -9.61 10.06 -22.78
CA PRO A 314 -8.46 9.70 -23.59
C PRO A 314 -7.15 9.79 -22.79
N ALA A 315 -6.33 8.75 -22.90
CA ALA A 315 -5.08 8.65 -22.19
C ALA A 315 -4.03 7.86 -22.98
N LYS A 316 -2.78 7.93 -22.51
CA LYS A 316 -1.66 7.09 -22.91
C LYS A 316 -1.20 6.28 -21.70
N ILE A 317 -0.82 5.03 -21.93
CA ILE A 317 -0.27 4.14 -20.90
C ILE A 317 1.20 3.91 -21.23
N GLU A 318 2.05 4.25 -20.27
CA GLU A 318 3.48 3.97 -20.26
C GLU A 318 3.73 2.84 -19.24
N ILE A 319 4.27 1.72 -19.69
CA ILE A 319 4.58 0.59 -18.81
C ILE A 319 5.84 0.92 -18.01
N VAL A 320 5.73 0.96 -16.68
CA VAL A 320 6.86 1.25 -15.77
C VAL A 320 7.52 -0.06 -15.32
N SER A 321 6.70 -1.06 -14.98
CA SER A 321 7.10 -2.42 -14.62
C SER A 321 6.03 -3.43 -15.08
N ASN A 322 6.18 -4.71 -14.71
CA ASN A 322 5.18 -5.73 -15.02
C ASN A 322 3.82 -5.50 -14.34
N ASP A 323 3.80 -4.77 -13.23
CA ASP A 323 2.65 -4.56 -12.34
C ASP A 323 2.30 -3.09 -12.12
N GLU A 324 3.08 -2.16 -12.68
CA GLU A 324 2.87 -0.72 -12.56
C GLU A 324 2.87 -0.03 -13.93
N VAL A 325 1.92 0.87 -14.14
CA VAL A 325 1.86 1.72 -15.33
C VAL A 325 1.66 3.18 -14.96
N LYS A 326 2.20 4.07 -15.79
CA LYS A 326 1.91 5.50 -15.75
C LYS A 326 0.84 5.80 -16.81
N VAL A 327 -0.26 6.39 -16.37
CA VAL A 327 -1.38 6.85 -17.22
C VAL A 327 -1.23 8.35 -17.40
N VAL A 328 -1.19 8.82 -18.63
CA VAL A 328 -1.12 10.25 -18.98
C VAL A 328 -2.37 10.61 -19.78
N PHE A 329 -3.28 11.37 -19.18
CA PHE A 329 -4.50 11.85 -19.82
C PHE A 329 -4.19 12.97 -20.81
N ASP A 330 -4.95 13.04 -21.90
CA ASP A 330 -4.80 14.13 -22.87
C ASP A 330 -5.15 15.48 -22.22
N GLU A 331 -6.24 15.50 -21.44
CA GLU A 331 -6.72 16.64 -20.65
C GLU A 331 -6.67 16.36 -19.14
N PRO A 332 -6.35 17.36 -18.28
CA PRO A 332 -6.32 17.18 -16.83
C PRO A 332 -7.66 16.71 -16.25
N GLN A 333 -7.62 15.63 -15.46
CA GLN A 333 -8.78 15.02 -14.82
C GLN A 333 -9.00 15.54 -13.40
N ASP A 334 -10.27 15.73 -13.02
CA ASP A 334 -10.66 16.16 -11.68
C ASP A 334 -10.47 15.01 -10.67
N ALA A 335 -9.71 15.28 -9.60
CA ALA A 335 -9.59 14.45 -8.40
C ALA A 335 -9.23 12.98 -8.69
N ILE A 336 -8.05 12.80 -9.28
CA ILE A 336 -7.41 11.48 -9.31
C ILE A 336 -7.09 11.06 -7.87
N THR A 337 -7.81 10.06 -7.37
CA THR A 337 -7.82 9.68 -5.94
C THR A 337 -7.07 8.36 -5.71
N PRO A 338 -5.99 8.35 -4.91
CA PRO A 338 -5.31 7.11 -4.51
C PRO A 338 -6.27 6.11 -3.85
N GLY A 339 -6.12 4.82 -4.15
CA GLY A 339 -7.00 3.74 -3.69
C GLY A 339 -8.27 3.52 -4.52
N GLN A 340 -8.63 4.45 -5.42
CA GLN A 340 -9.60 4.17 -6.48
C GLN A 340 -8.94 3.38 -7.61
N ALA A 341 -9.74 2.71 -8.42
CA ALA A 341 -9.24 1.98 -9.57
C ALA A 341 -9.11 2.89 -10.80
N CYS A 342 -8.09 2.62 -11.61
CA CYS A 342 -7.98 3.13 -12.97
C CYS A 342 -8.19 1.97 -13.94
N VAL A 343 -9.27 2.00 -14.71
CA VAL A 343 -9.66 0.94 -15.65
C VAL A 343 -9.47 1.43 -17.08
N PHE A 344 -8.87 0.60 -17.92
CA PHE A 344 -8.46 0.92 -19.29
C PHE A 344 -9.42 0.31 -20.30
N TYR A 345 -9.78 1.08 -21.32
CA TYR A 345 -10.78 0.74 -22.31
C TYR A 345 -10.28 0.95 -23.75
N ASP A 346 -10.71 0.08 -24.65
CA ASP A 346 -10.72 0.29 -26.11
C ASP A 346 -12.18 0.23 -26.59
N GLY A 347 -12.78 1.41 -26.80
CA GLY A 347 -14.21 1.53 -26.99
C GLY A 347 -14.99 0.94 -25.82
N THR A 348 -15.76 -0.12 -26.05
CA THR A 348 -16.52 -0.81 -24.98
C THR A 348 -15.73 -1.90 -24.27
N GLN A 349 -14.54 -2.25 -24.75
CA GLN A 349 -13.77 -3.39 -24.25
C GLN A 349 -12.89 -2.97 -23.08
N VAL A 350 -13.00 -3.65 -21.94
CA VAL A 350 -12.08 -3.47 -20.82
C VAL A 350 -10.80 -4.23 -21.12
N LEU A 351 -9.69 -3.49 -21.26
CA LEU A 351 -8.37 -4.07 -21.49
C LEU A 351 -7.77 -4.61 -20.19
N GLY A 352 -7.96 -3.86 -19.10
CA GLY A 352 -7.40 -4.16 -17.79
C GLY A 352 -7.62 -3.00 -16.83
N GLY A 353 -6.95 -3.03 -15.69
CA GLY A 353 -6.96 -1.93 -14.74
C GLY A 353 -6.09 -2.22 -13.53
N GLY A 354 -5.91 -1.22 -12.69
CA GLY A 354 -5.18 -1.34 -11.43
C GLY A 354 -5.61 -0.29 -10.43
N TRP A 355 -4.85 -0.15 -9.36
CA TRP A 355 -5.15 0.76 -8.27
C TRP A 355 -4.31 2.03 -8.41
N ILE A 356 -4.98 3.18 -8.36
CA ILE A 356 -4.30 4.47 -8.42
C ILE A 356 -3.44 4.57 -7.16
N GLU A 357 -2.14 4.66 -7.37
CA GLU A 357 -1.20 4.76 -6.28
C GLU A 357 -1.13 6.19 -5.75
N LYS A 358 -0.54 6.31 -4.55
CA LYS A 358 -0.22 7.64 -4.05
C LYS A 358 0.69 8.33 -5.05
N PHE A 359 0.19 9.44 -5.59
CA PHE A 359 1.09 10.41 -6.14
C PHE A 359 2.09 10.83 -5.05
N PRO A 360 3.37 11.01 -5.37
CA PRO A 360 4.11 12.03 -4.68
C PRO A 360 3.29 13.31 -4.81
N TRP A 361 2.65 13.73 -3.73
CA TRP A 361 2.40 15.14 -3.59
C TRP A 361 3.82 15.75 -3.57
N PRO A 362 4.17 16.68 -4.47
CA PRO A 362 5.27 17.58 -4.14
C PRO A 362 4.80 18.21 -2.84
N HIS A 363 5.32 17.72 -1.72
CA HIS A 363 5.01 18.28 -0.42
C HIS A 363 5.29 19.77 -0.63
N PRO A 364 4.33 20.69 -0.45
CA PRO A 364 4.66 22.12 -0.46
C PRO A 364 5.72 22.42 0.63
N PHE A 365 6.00 21.45 1.51
CA PHE A 365 7.10 21.45 2.46
C PHE A 365 8.46 20.91 1.94
N ALA A 366 8.66 20.55 0.68
CA ALA A 366 9.96 20.03 0.24
C ALA A 366 10.81 21.13 -0.45
N ALA A 367 10.72 21.38 -1.75
CA ALA A 367 11.59 22.40 -2.37
C ALA A 367 11.30 23.86 -1.98
N GLY A 368 10.17 24.12 -1.30
CA GLY A 368 9.76 25.43 -0.82
C GLY A 368 9.63 25.59 0.70
N SER A 369 9.90 24.56 1.51
CA SER A 369 9.71 24.72 2.97
C SER A 369 10.69 25.69 3.58
N ALA A 370 10.22 26.38 4.61
CA ALA A 370 11.07 27.05 5.58
C ALA A 370 12.19 26.11 6.09
N GLY A 371 11.89 24.82 6.32
CA GLY A 371 12.87 23.81 6.74
C GLY A 371 14.00 23.58 5.73
N TYR A 372 13.68 23.39 4.44
CA TYR A 372 14.71 23.18 3.41
C TYR A 372 15.54 24.44 3.14
N GLN A 373 14.91 25.61 3.11
CA GLN A 373 15.64 26.88 2.99
C GLN A 373 16.53 27.14 4.21
N LYS A 374 16.03 26.85 5.41
CA LYS A 374 16.81 26.92 6.65
C LYS A 374 17.96 25.93 6.65
N LEU A 375 17.76 24.70 6.17
CA LEU A 375 18.83 23.71 6.00
C LEU A 375 19.92 24.25 5.07
N LYS A 376 19.56 24.78 3.90
CA LYS A 376 20.52 25.40 2.97
C LYS A 376 21.27 26.56 3.62
N GLN A 377 20.57 27.40 4.38
CA GLN A 377 21.18 28.51 5.11
C GLN A 377 22.18 28.03 6.18
N ILE A 378 21.81 27.03 6.99
CA ILE A 378 22.69 26.41 7.99
C ILE A 378 23.94 25.86 7.31
N ILE A 379 23.76 25.08 6.24
CA ILE A 379 24.85 24.47 5.49
C ILE A 379 25.76 25.53 4.87
N SER A 380 25.21 26.61 4.30
CA SER A 380 25.99 27.71 3.72
C SER A 380 26.85 28.46 4.75
N GLY A 381 26.54 28.33 6.03
CA GLY A 381 27.35 28.88 7.13
C GLY A 381 28.63 28.09 7.40
N TYR A 382 28.77 26.87 6.87
CA TYR A 382 29.97 26.06 7.03
C TYR A 382 30.99 26.35 5.91
N GLN A 383 32.28 26.32 6.25
CA GLN A 383 33.36 26.44 5.25
C GLN A 383 33.56 25.13 4.48
N SER A 384 33.64 24.01 5.21
CA SER A 384 33.77 22.66 4.66
C SER A 384 33.30 21.64 5.68
N VAL A 385 32.71 20.54 5.19
CA VAL A 385 32.05 19.54 6.03
C VAL A 385 32.47 18.11 5.70
N VAL A 386 32.68 17.33 6.76
CA VAL A 386 32.71 15.87 6.70
C VAL A 386 31.33 15.34 7.07
N VAL A 387 30.67 14.67 6.13
CA VAL A 387 29.35 14.06 6.36
C VAL A 387 29.53 12.63 6.82
N ALA A 388 29.09 12.33 8.04
CA ALA A 388 29.00 10.95 8.54
C ALA A 388 27.90 10.21 7.76
N PHE A 389 28.31 9.51 6.70
CA PHE A 389 27.43 9.01 5.65
C PHE A 389 27.21 7.50 5.78
N SER A 390 25.97 7.11 6.08
CA SER A 390 25.59 5.69 6.27
C SER A 390 24.96 5.06 5.03
N GLY A 391 24.66 5.84 3.98
CA GLY A 391 23.88 5.37 2.83
C GLY A 391 22.38 5.25 3.09
N GLY A 392 21.90 5.62 4.29
CA GLY A 392 20.48 5.78 4.57
C GLY A 392 19.95 7.13 4.09
N VAL A 393 18.62 7.21 3.91
CA VAL A 393 17.92 8.40 3.36
C VAL A 393 18.31 9.72 4.03
N ASP A 394 18.48 9.74 5.35
CA ASP A 394 18.79 10.99 6.06
C ASP A 394 20.19 11.50 5.77
N SER A 395 21.17 10.61 5.84
CA SER A 395 22.56 10.94 5.51
C SER A 395 22.74 11.25 4.03
N ALA A 396 21.95 10.64 3.15
CA ALA A 396 21.97 10.90 1.71
C ALA A 396 21.38 12.27 1.37
N LEU A 397 20.26 12.66 1.98
CA LEU A 397 19.71 14.00 1.83
C LEU A 397 20.71 15.04 2.31
N LEU A 398 21.23 14.88 3.53
CA LEU A 398 22.17 15.83 4.11
C LEU A 398 23.42 15.99 3.22
N LEU A 399 23.96 14.86 2.74
CA LEU A 399 25.10 14.85 1.82
C LEU A 399 24.78 15.56 0.50
N ARG A 400 23.62 15.30 -0.09
CA ARG A 400 23.18 15.94 -1.34
C ARG A 400 23.04 17.44 -1.17
N VAL A 401 22.39 17.89 -0.09
CA VAL A 401 22.21 19.33 0.18
C VAL A 401 23.54 20.01 0.50
N ALA A 402 24.44 19.34 1.25
CA ALA A 402 25.80 19.83 1.48
C ALA A 402 26.54 20.03 0.15
N TYR A 403 26.49 19.04 -0.74
CA TYR A 403 27.10 19.10 -2.06
C TYR A 403 26.53 20.24 -2.91
N ASP A 404 25.20 20.35 -2.99
CA ASP A 404 24.54 21.38 -3.79
C ASP A 404 24.85 22.80 -3.30
N VAL A 405 25.08 22.99 -1.99
CA VAL A 405 25.31 24.32 -1.38
C VAL A 405 26.80 24.69 -1.33
N LEU A 406 27.67 23.78 -0.91
CA LEU A 406 29.09 24.07 -0.67
C LEU A 406 30.00 23.69 -1.85
N GLY A 407 29.49 22.85 -2.77
CA GLY A 407 30.26 22.31 -3.87
C GLY A 407 31.14 21.12 -3.47
N ARG A 408 31.68 20.45 -4.49
CA ARG A 408 32.39 19.17 -4.37
C ARG A 408 33.61 19.21 -3.45
N ASP A 409 34.40 20.28 -3.52
CA ASP A 409 35.70 20.35 -2.83
C ASP A 409 35.57 20.62 -1.33
N SER A 410 34.41 21.17 -0.92
CA SER A 410 34.10 21.50 0.47
C SER A 410 33.26 20.43 1.17
N VAL A 411 33.03 19.28 0.52
CA VAL A 411 32.22 18.18 1.06
C VAL A 411 32.95 16.85 0.93
N LEU A 412 33.14 16.18 2.06
CA LEU A 412 33.68 14.82 2.13
C LEU A 412 32.65 13.88 2.76
N ALA A 413 32.14 12.92 2.00
CA ALA A 413 31.37 11.82 2.56
C ALA A 413 32.31 10.82 3.22
N VAL A 414 31.97 10.36 4.44
CA VAL A 414 32.73 9.30 5.11
C VAL A 414 31.81 8.20 5.61
N THR A 415 32.09 6.97 5.19
CA THR A 415 31.38 5.77 5.64
C THR A 415 32.31 4.88 6.45
N ALA A 416 31.82 4.44 7.61
CA ALA A 416 32.52 3.48 8.46
C ALA A 416 32.46 2.08 7.83
N ALA A 417 33.58 1.37 7.85
CA ALA A 417 33.66 -0.05 7.53
C ALA A 417 34.16 -0.80 8.78
N SER A 418 33.34 -1.74 9.24
CA SER A 418 33.67 -2.66 10.33
C SER A 418 32.83 -3.92 10.19
N GLU A 419 33.12 -4.92 11.01
CA GLU A 419 32.37 -6.17 11.06
C GLU A 419 30.90 -5.98 11.48
N SER A 420 30.54 -4.82 12.05
CA SER A 420 29.17 -4.51 12.45
C SER A 420 28.30 -3.97 11.32
N ILE A 421 28.91 -3.57 10.20
CA ILE A 421 28.25 -3.00 9.03
C ILE A 421 28.15 -4.07 7.95
N ALA A 422 26.94 -4.30 7.44
CA ALA A 422 26.74 -5.26 6.36
C ALA A 422 27.39 -4.77 5.06
N SER A 423 28.08 -5.67 4.36
CA SER A 423 28.83 -5.39 3.14
C SER A 423 27.95 -4.82 2.03
N ARG A 424 26.70 -5.30 1.90
CA ARG A 424 25.73 -4.76 0.92
C ARG A 424 25.37 -3.30 1.21
N GLU A 425 25.26 -2.93 2.48
CA GLU A 425 24.98 -1.54 2.88
C GLU A 425 26.18 -0.63 2.59
N LEU A 426 27.39 -1.13 2.82
CA LEU A 426 28.63 -0.41 2.49
C LEU A 426 28.78 -0.19 0.99
N GLU A 427 28.53 -1.20 0.15
CA GLU A 427 28.55 -1.07 -1.31
C GLU A 427 27.45 -0.14 -1.82
N GLU A 428 26.26 -0.20 -1.23
CA GLU A 428 25.20 0.74 -1.60
C GLU A 428 25.54 2.19 -1.21
N ALA A 429 26.14 2.41 -0.03
CA ALA A 429 26.64 3.73 0.33
C ALA A 429 27.67 4.25 -0.69
N LYS A 430 28.63 3.41 -1.11
CA LYS A 430 29.60 3.77 -2.17
C LYS A 430 28.92 4.16 -3.47
N ARG A 431 27.91 3.39 -3.89
CA ARG A 431 27.13 3.68 -5.10
C ARG A 431 26.44 5.05 -5.01
N ILE A 432 25.76 5.32 -3.90
CA ILE A 432 25.04 6.60 -3.70
C ILE A 432 26.02 7.77 -3.65
N GLY A 433 27.15 7.63 -2.95
CA GLY A 433 28.19 8.67 -2.92
C GLY A 433 28.71 9.01 -4.33
N LYS A 434 28.91 7.98 -5.15
CA LYS A 434 29.31 8.14 -6.56
C LYS A 434 28.22 8.81 -7.41
N GLU A 435 26.96 8.43 -7.24
CA GLU A 435 25.82 9.01 -7.97
C GLU A 435 25.58 10.48 -7.62
N ILE A 436 25.80 10.87 -6.36
CA ILE A 436 25.76 12.29 -5.95
C ILE A 436 26.96 13.07 -6.50
N GLY A 437 28.08 12.40 -6.78
CA GLY A 437 29.29 13.01 -7.32
C GLY A 437 30.22 13.63 -6.27
N VAL A 438 30.11 13.18 -5.01
CA VAL A 438 30.94 13.64 -3.89
C VAL A 438 32.25 12.87 -3.78
N ASN A 439 33.25 13.47 -3.13
CA ASN A 439 34.41 12.72 -2.66
C ASN A 439 33.98 11.84 -1.49
N HIS A 440 34.21 10.54 -1.59
CA HIS A 440 33.76 9.55 -0.61
C HIS A 440 34.94 8.73 -0.09
N ARG A 441 35.19 8.79 1.22
CA ARG A 441 36.25 8.02 1.90
C ARG A 441 35.63 6.95 2.79
N ILE A 442 36.21 5.75 2.73
CA ILE A 442 35.88 4.67 3.66
C ILE A 442 36.92 4.67 4.77
N VAL A 443 36.46 4.62 6.02
CA VAL A 443 37.33 4.54 7.20
C VAL A 443 37.05 3.26 7.96
N SER A 444 38.10 2.53 8.31
CA SER A 444 37.96 1.32 9.14
C SER A 444 37.74 1.72 10.59
N THR A 445 36.65 1.26 11.21
CA THR A 445 36.39 1.44 12.64
C THR A 445 36.59 0.13 13.39
N MET A 446 37.10 0.23 14.62
CA MET A 446 37.51 -0.94 15.41
C MET A 446 36.67 -1.09 16.69
N GLU A 447 35.37 -0.80 16.62
CA GLU A 447 34.49 -0.88 17.80
C GLU A 447 34.43 -2.29 18.41
N ILE A 448 34.69 -3.33 17.62
CA ILE A 448 34.77 -4.73 18.08
C ILE A 448 35.93 -4.98 19.06
N LYS A 449 36.92 -4.07 19.12
CA LYS A 449 37.99 -4.12 20.13
C LYS A 449 37.62 -3.46 21.45
N ASN A 450 36.49 -2.74 21.50
CA ASN A 450 36.04 -2.06 22.71
C ASN A 450 35.19 -3.01 23.59
N PRO A 451 35.64 -3.36 24.80
CA PRO A 451 34.87 -4.24 25.70
C PRO A 451 33.44 -3.75 25.98
N ASN A 452 33.23 -2.43 26.01
CA ASN A 452 31.91 -1.85 26.25
C ASN A 452 30.95 -1.95 25.05
N TYR A 453 31.50 -2.10 23.84
CA TYR A 453 30.72 -2.46 22.66
C TYR A 453 30.42 -3.95 22.65
N ILE A 454 31.45 -4.79 22.88
CA ILE A 454 31.34 -6.26 22.89
C ILE A 454 30.28 -6.75 23.88
N SER A 455 30.18 -6.13 25.07
CA SER A 455 29.19 -6.49 26.09
C SER A 455 27.73 -6.32 25.63
N ASN A 456 27.50 -5.62 24.53
CA ASN A 456 26.19 -5.43 23.91
C ASN A 456 25.16 -4.83 24.89
N SER A 457 25.59 -3.87 25.71
CA SER A 457 24.69 -3.14 26.59
C SER A 457 23.71 -2.27 25.80
N ASN A 458 22.73 -1.67 26.49
CA ASN A 458 21.86 -0.66 25.90
C ASN A 458 22.64 0.58 25.40
N ARG A 459 23.91 0.78 25.79
CA ARG A 459 24.79 1.85 25.29
C ARG A 459 25.75 1.43 24.17
N ARG A 460 25.61 0.23 23.58
CA ARG A 460 26.51 -0.20 22.47
C ARG A 460 26.65 0.84 21.34
N CYS A 461 25.55 1.50 20.99
CA CYS A 461 25.53 2.49 19.91
C CYS A 461 26.35 3.75 20.26
N TYR A 462 26.44 4.11 21.55
CA TYR A 462 27.32 5.19 22.01
C TYR A 462 28.78 4.85 21.71
N HIS A 463 29.24 3.65 22.07
CA HIS A 463 30.62 3.24 21.85
C HIS A 463 30.97 3.07 20.36
N CYS A 464 30.07 2.50 19.57
CA CYS A 464 30.23 2.37 18.12
C CYS A 464 30.31 3.74 17.43
N LYS A 465 29.40 4.68 17.76
CA LYS A 465 29.42 6.04 17.21
C LYS A 465 30.60 6.86 17.72
N GLY A 466 31.00 6.69 18.98
CA GLY A 466 32.18 7.34 19.55
C GLY A 466 33.46 6.98 18.80
N GLU A 467 33.65 5.70 18.46
CA GLU A 467 34.79 5.28 17.63
C GLU A 467 34.75 5.94 16.24
N LEU A 468 33.60 5.96 15.57
CA LEU A 468 33.45 6.66 14.29
C LEU A 468 33.81 8.15 14.42
N TYR A 469 33.23 8.86 15.38
CA TYR A 469 33.46 10.30 15.51
C TYR A 469 34.89 10.65 15.92
N LYS A 470 35.56 9.77 16.69
CA LYS A 470 36.99 9.88 16.94
C LYS A 470 37.80 9.82 15.64
N GLN A 471 37.53 8.82 14.78
CA GLN A 471 38.19 8.71 13.47
C GLN A 471 37.91 9.93 12.58
N LEU A 472 36.67 10.45 12.59
CA LEU A 472 36.33 11.66 11.82
C LEU A 472 37.05 12.90 12.35
N LYS A 473 37.26 13.03 13.67
CA LYS A 473 38.03 14.15 14.24
C LYS A 473 39.50 14.10 13.84
N ASP A 474 40.10 12.92 13.80
CA ASP A 474 41.46 12.77 13.32
C ASP A 474 41.55 13.08 11.82
N LEU A 475 40.54 12.68 11.05
CA LEU A 475 40.42 13.03 9.64
C LEU A 475 40.30 14.55 9.39
N LEU A 476 39.61 15.31 10.25
CA LEU A 476 39.58 16.78 10.15
C LEU A 476 40.99 17.38 10.25
N LYS A 477 41.83 16.85 11.16
CA LYS A 477 43.22 17.32 11.33
C LYS A 477 44.07 17.00 10.09
N GLU A 478 43.86 15.85 9.48
CA GLU A 478 44.58 15.41 8.28
C GLU A 478 44.19 16.21 7.03
N THR A 479 42.89 16.48 6.87
CA THR A 479 42.33 16.99 5.60
C THR A 479 42.08 18.49 5.59
N GLY A 480 42.08 19.14 6.76
CA GLY A 480 41.77 20.57 6.89
C GLY A 480 40.28 20.91 6.85
N PHE A 481 39.39 19.92 6.80
CA PHE A 481 37.95 20.14 6.92
C PHE A 481 37.58 20.68 8.31
N ARG A 482 36.50 21.47 8.40
CA ARG A 482 36.17 22.21 9.63
C ARG A 482 35.16 21.52 10.53
N GLU A 483 34.08 21.01 9.94
CA GLU A 483 32.93 20.53 10.71
C GLU A 483 32.58 19.07 10.38
N ILE A 484 32.05 18.34 11.36
CA ILE A 484 31.44 17.02 11.16
C ILE A 484 29.94 17.18 11.31
N ILE A 485 29.19 16.72 10.31
CA ILE A 485 27.73 16.75 10.30
C ILE A 485 27.16 15.34 10.15
N CYS A 486 26.01 15.06 10.76
CA CYS A 486 25.34 13.77 10.60
C CYS A 486 23.82 13.91 10.38
N GLY A 487 23.23 12.86 9.80
CA GLY A 487 21.84 12.85 9.33
C GLY A 487 20.79 12.64 10.42
N THR A 488 21.05 12.98 11.68
CA THR A 488 20.02 12.93 12.74
C THR A 488 18.90 13.93 12.41
N ASN A 489 17.64 13.48 12.46
CA ASN A 489 16.44 14.32 12.20
C ASN A 489 15.60 14.49 13.48
N MET A 490 14.54 15.30 13.43
CA MET A 490 13.70 15.64 14.58
C MET A 490 13.04 14.43 15.26
N ASP A 491 12.66 13.40 14.51
CA ASP A 491 11.99 12.21 15.06
C ASP A 491 12.95 11.35 15.89
N ASP A 492 14.25 11.45 15.66
CA ASP A 492 15.24 10.71 16.43
C ASP A 492 15.48 11.33 17.83
N LEU A 493 14.94 12.52 18.14
CA LEU A 493 15.12 13.19 19.43
C LEU A 493 14.26 12.62 20.57
N SER A 494 13.10 12.03 20.23
CA SER A 494 12.19 11.42 21.22
C SER A 494 12.60 10.01 21.63
N ASP A 495 13.53 9.38 20.92
CA ASP A 495 13.97 8.01 21.14
C ASP A 495 15.17 7.94 22.10
N PHE A 496 15.27 6.86 22.88
CA PHE A 496 16.53 6.52 23.56
C PHE A 496 17.61 6.15 22.53
N ARG A 497 18.42 7.13 22.13
CA ARG A 497 19.45 7.02 21.09
C ARG A 497 20.83 7.36 21.67
N PRO A 498 21.51 6.42 22.36
CA PRO A 498 22.81 6.67 22.99
C PRO A 498 23.92 7.07 21.98
N GLY A 499 23.72 6.82 20.68
CA GLY A 499 24.60 7.35 19.63
C GLY A 499 24.58 8.88 19.49
N HIS A 500 23.50 9.54 19.92
CA HIS A 500 23.41 11.02 19.96
C HIS A 500 24.24 11.61 21.08
N ASP A 501 24.28 10.96 22.24
CA ASP A 501 25.17 11.38 23.33
C ASP A 501 26.62 11.46 22.84
N ALA A 502 27.06 10.43 22.08
CA ALA A 502 28.38 10.42 21.46
C ALA A 502 28.55 11.53 20.41
N ALA A 503 27.51 11.81 19.60
CA ALA A 503 27.57 12.91 18.63
C ALA A 503 27.79 14.26 19.32
N SER A 504 27.03 14.52 20.40
CA SER A 504 27.12 15.75 21.20
C SER A 504 28.48 15.90 21.87
N GLU A 505 29.02 14.84 22.48
CA GLU A 505 30.33 14.84 23.15
C GLU A 505 31.48 15.17 22.18
N TYR A 506 31.40 14.64 20.95
CA TYR A 506 32.39 14.93 19.90
C TYR A 506 32.08 16.22 19.13
N GLY A 507 31.05 16.98 19.51
CA GLY A 507 30.67 18.24 18.87
C GLY A 507 30.21 18.11 17.42
N VAL A 508 29.60 16.97 17.06
CA VAL A 508 29.00 16.72 15.75
C VAL A 508 27.73 17.56 15.60
N LYS A 509 27.56 18.22 14.46
CA LYS A 509 26.38 19.05 14.18
C LYS A 509 25.25 18.22 13.56
N ASN A 510 24.01 18.65 13.78
CA ASN A 510 22.81 17.97 13.29
C ASN A 510 21.95 18.93 12.46
N PRO A 511 22.37 19.29 11.22
CA PRO A 511 21.71 20.34 10.46
C PRO A 511 20.22 20.06 10.16
N LEU A 512 19.82 18.79 10.03
CA LEU A 512 18.41 18.43 9.81
C LEU A 512 17.56 18.76 11.05
N VAL A 513 18.06 18.48 12.27
CA VAL A 513 17.42 18.90 13.54
C VAL A 513 17.38 20.42 13.65
N GLU A 514 18.50 21.10 13.37
CA GLU A 514 18.56 22.57 13.42
C GLU A 514 17.58 23.22 12.43
N ALA A 515 17.36 22.57 11.28
CA ALA A 515 16.38 22.95 10.28
C ALA A 515 14.93 22.61 10.66
N GLY A 516 14.71 21.81 11.71
CA GLY A 516 13.39 21.34 12.13
C GLY A 516 12.78 20.28 11.21
N LEU A 517 13.62 19.51 10.51
CA LEU A 517 13.17 18.49 9.56
C LEU A 517 12.91 17.16 10.27
N HIS A 518 11.71 16.63 10.07
CA HIS A 518 11.29 15.30 10.49
C HIS A 518 11.56 14.26 9.40
N LYS A 519 11.42 12.98 9.72
CA LYS A 519 11.69 11.87 8.80
C LYS A 519 10.89 11.95 7.50
N HIS A 520 9.64 12.40 7.60
CA HIS A 520 8.75 12.56 6.44
C HIS A 520 9.24 13.68 5.50
N ASP A 521 9.70 14.82 6.05
CA ASP A 521 10.31 15.90 5.26
C ASP A 521 11.55 15.39 4.53
N VAL A 522 12.37 14.61 5.22
CA VAL A 522 13.61 14.05 4.68
C VAL A 522 13.35 13.12 3.50
N ARG A 523 12.34 12.24 3.60
CA ARG A 523 11.92 11.37 2.49
C ARG A 523 11.35 12.17 1.32
N ALA A 524 10.51 13.16 1.60
CA ALA A 524 9.91 14.02 0.57
C ALA A 524 10.97 14.80 -0.22
N LEU A 525 11.91 15.45 0.49
CA LEU A 525 13.04 16.15 -0.10
C LEU A 525 13.96 15.21 -0.89
N SER A 526 14.26 14.03 -0.34
CA SER A 526 15.09 13.04 -1.03
C SER A 526 14.48 12.60 -2.36
N ARG A 527 13.16 12.39 -2.37
CA ARG A 527 12.42 12.02 -3.58
C ARG A 527 12.45 13.12 -4.62
N GLU A 528 12.22 14.36 -4.20
CA GLU A 528 12.23 15.53 -5.09
C GLU A 528 13.62 15.79 -5.70
N LEU A 529 14.68 15.58 -4.92
CA LEU A 529 16.06 15.68 -5.39
C LEU A 529 16.52 14.45 -6.20
N GLY A 530 15.63 13.49 -6.46
CA GLY A 530 15.91 12.30 -7.28
C GLY A 530 16.86 11.30 -6.62
N LEU A 531 16.98 11.30 -5.29
CA LEU A 531 17.83 10.32 -4.58
C LEU A 531 17.16 8.95 -4.60
N PRO A 532 17.85 7.88 -5.04
CA PRO A 532 17.25 6.55 -5.21
C PRO A 532 16.90 5.86 -3.88
N VAL A 533 17.38 6.39 -2.75
CA VAL A 533 17.12 5.85 -1.40
C VAL A 533 15.97 6.53 -0.67
N TRP A 534 15.16 7.35 -1.36
CA TRP A 534 14.08 8.11 -0.74
C TRP A 534 13.04 7.22 -0.02
N ASP A 535 12.80 6.02 -0.53
CA ASP A 535 11.89 5.02 0.04
C ASP A 535 12.60 3.95 0.87
N LYS A 536 13.94 3.87 0.82
CA LYS A 536 14.75 2.84 1.49
C LYS A 536 14.37 2.70 2.99
N PRO A 537 14.04 1.48 3.46
CA PRO A 537 13.80 1.21 4.88
C PRO A 537 15.04 1.48 5.74
N ALA A 538 14.84 1.75 7.03
CA ALA A 538 15.96 1.87 7.96
C ALA A 538 16.70 0.53 8.08
N SER A 539 18.02 0.56 7.88
CA SER A 539 18.91 -0.60 8.01
C SER A 539 19.86 -0.43 9.20
N PRO A 540 19.52 -0.96 10.39
CA PRO A 540 20.42 -0.93 11.54
C PRO A 540 21.65 -1.81 11.33
N CYS A 541 22.68 -1.62 12.15
CA CYS A 541 23.87 -2.49 12.14
C CYS A 541 23.55 -3.95 12.47
N LEU A 542 24.43 -4.87 12.06
CA LEU A 542 24.26 -6.32 12.27
C LEU A 542 24.13 -6.68 13.76
N ALA A 543 24.81 -5.94 14.65
CA ALA A 543 24.72 -6.13 16.10
C ALA A 543 23.29 -5.94 16.65
N SER A 544 22.39 -5.25 15.94
CA SER A 544 21.00 -5.09 16.38
C SER A 544 20.20 -6.41 16.36
N ARG A 545 20.75 -7.46 15.73
CA ARG A 545 20.16 -8.81 15.67
C ARG A 545 20.55 -9.65 16.89
N ILE A 546 21.44 -9.15 17.74
CA ILE A 546 21.92 -9.84 18.95
C ILE A 546 21.23 -9.19 20.18
N PRO A 547 20.56 -9.97 21.05
CA PRO A 547 19.89 -9.48 22.26
C PRO A 547 20.84 -8.73 23.19
N TYR A 548 20.32 -7.74 23.92
CA TYR A 548 21.16 -7.00 24.87
C TYR A 548 21.74 -7.94 25.93
N GLY A 549 22.97 -7.65 26.35
CA GLY A 549 23.73 -8.48 27.29
C GLY A 549 24.37 -9.73 26.67
N SER A 550 24.00 -10.11 25.44
CA SER A 550 24.69 -11.18 24.71
C SER A 550 25.89 -10.62 23.96
N GLU A 551 27.08 -11.18 24.20
CA GLU A 551 28.31 -10.70 23.58
C GLU A 551 28.24 -10.67 22.05
N ILE A 552 28.70 -9.55 21.48
CA ILE A 552 28.93 -9.39 20.04
C ILE A 552 30.27 -10.03 19.69
N LYS A 553 30.25 -11.00 18.78
CA LYS A 553 31.46 -11.66 18.26
C LYS A 553 31.49 -11.60 16.74
N PRO A 554 32.66 -11.46 16.09
CA PRO A 554 32.78 -11.45 14.64
C PRO A 554 32.10 -12.66 13.96
N GLU A 555 32.18 -13.84 14.58
CA GLU A 555 31.54 -15.05 14.07
C GLU A 555 30.02 -14.90 14.00
N LYS A 556 29.39 -14.34 15.04
CA LYS A 556 27.94 -14.11 15.07
C LYS A 556 27.51 -13.12 14.00
N LEU A 557 28.27 -12.04 13.81
CA LEU A 557 28.00 -11.01 12.80
C LEU A 557 28.07 -11.60 11.39
N ARG A 558 29.09 -12.45 11.12
CA ARG A 558 29.21 -13.19 9.85
C ARG A 558 28.04 -14.17 9.63
N GLN A 559 27.60 -14.88 10.67
CA GLN A 559 26.42 -15.76 10.57
C GLN A 559 25.17 -14.97 10.20
N ILE A 560 24.93 -13.84 10.86
CA ILE A 560 23.78 -12.96 10.58
C ILE A 560 23.86 -12.43 9.14
N GLU A 561 25.00 -11.87 8.75
CA GLU A 561 25.17 -11.29 7.42
C GLU A 561 24.98 -12.32 6.30
N ASN A 562 25.60 -13.50 6.42
CA ASN A 562 25.47 -14.57 5.42
C ASN A 562 24.02 -15.06 5.31
N GLY A 563 23.32 -15.20 6.44
CA GLY A 563 21.92 -15.60 6.44
C GLY A 563 20.99 -14.54 5.85
N GLU A 564 21.15 -13.26 6.22
CA GLU A 564 20.36 -12.16 5.63
C GLU A 564 20.65 -11.99 4.12
N ASN A 565 21.91 -12.14 3.70
CA ASN A 565 22.29 -12.06 2.28
C ASN A 565 21.66 -13.18 1.46
N PHE A 566 21.69 -14.41 1.95
CA PHE A 566 21.06 -15.55 1.28
C PHE A 566 19.55 -15.35 1.11
N LEU A 567 18.87 -14.87 2.14
CA LEU A 567 17.44 -14.55 2.07
C LEU A 567 17.17 -13.42 1.06
N LYS A 568 18.00 -12.38 1.03
CA LYS A 568 17.90 -11.31 0.03
C LYS A 568 18.12 -11.84 -1.41
N ASP A 569 19.01 -12.81 -1.61
CA ASP A 569 19.24 -13.44 -2.92
C ASP A 569 18.06 -14.30 -3.37
N LEU A 570 17.28 -14.82 -2.42
CA LEU A 570 15.96 -15.41 -2.68
C LEU A 570 14.85 -14.35 -2.86
N SER A 571 15.21 -13.09 -3.07
CA SER A 571 14.29 -11.96 -3.27
C SER A 571 13.37 -11.69 -2.09
N PHE A 572 13.80 -11.97 -0.86
CA PHE A 572 13.12 -11.43 0.33
C PHE A 572 13.60 -10.00 0.59
N ARG A 573 12.66 -9.05 0.72
CA ARG A 573 12.94 -7.61 0.85
C ARG A 573 13.06 -7.18 2.31
N GLU A 574 12.12 -7.58 3.16
CA GLU A 574 12.12 -7.24 4.59
C GLU A 574 12.61 -8.44 5.41
N VAL A 575 13.91 -8.45 5.72
CA VAL A 575 14.56 -9.58 6.39
C VAL A 575 15.34 -9.12 7.62
N ARG A 576 15.19 -9.85 8.73
CA ARG A 576 16.15 -9.84 9.84
C ARG A 576 16.41 -11.25 10.36
N LEU A 577 17.68 -11.60 10.55
CA LEU A 577 18.07 -12.85 11.19
C LEU A 577 18.54 -12.55 12.62
N ARG A 578 17.69 -12.81 13.61
CA ARG A 578 17.99 -12.66 15.04
C ARG A 578 18.80 -13.85 15.56
N HIS A 579 19.85 -13.57 16.31
CA HIS A 579 20.80 -14.54 16.84
C HIS A 579 20.58 -14.77 18.33
N PHE A 580 20.11 -15.94 18.71
CA PHE A 580 19.86 -16.36 20.10
C PHE A 580 20.76 -17.54 20.48
N GLY A 581 22.07 -17.41 20.27
CA GLY A 581 23.03 -18.48 20.53
C GLY A 581 22.97 -19.55 19.44
N GLN A 582 22.53 -20.76 19.77
CA GLN A 582 22.35 -21.83 18.79
C GLN A 582 21.04 -21.71 18.00
N ASN A 583 20.16 -20.77 18.34
CA ASN A 583 18.86 -20.59 17.71
C ASN A 583 18.84 -19.36 16.79
N ALA A 584 18.37 -19.54 15.56
CA ALA A 584 18.11 -18.46 14.61
C ALA A 584 16.61 -18.17 14.54
N LYS A 585 16.25 -16.90 14.60
CA LYS A 585 14.88 -16.44 14.35
C LYS A 585 14.87 -15.49 13.17
N ILE A 586 14.17 -15.88 12.10
CA ILE A 586 14.08 -15.15 10.85
C ILE A 586 12.77 -14.38 10.84
N GLU A 587 12.88 -13.06 10.86
CA GLU A 587 11.78 -12.11 10.73
C GLU A 587 11.63 -11.74 9.24
N LEU A 588 10.44 -11.98 8.67
CA LEU A 588 10.11 -11.68 7.26
C LEU A 588 8.87 -10.79 7.15
N GLY A 589 8.80 -9.97 6.11
CA GLY A 589 7.59 -9.19 5.79
C GLY A 589 6.34 -10.06 5.78
N GLU A 590 5.19 -9.53 6.21
CA GLU A 590 3.96 -10.31 6.41
C GLU A 590 3.48 -11.00 5.12
N GLU A 591 3.57 -10.31 3.99
CA GLU A 591 3.27 -10.88 2.68
C GLU A 591 4.32 -11.93 2.25
N GLU A 592 5.58 -11.72 2.64
CA GLU A 592 6.69 -12.61 2.28
C GLU A 592 6.68 -13.92 3.06
N LEU A 593 6.12 -13.94 4.28
CA LEU A 593 5.89 -15.17 5.04
C LEU A 593 5.03 -16.17 4.28
N ASN A 594 4.08 -15.72 3.47
CA ASN A 594 3.24 -16.62 2.67
C ASN A 594 4.05 -17.43 1.66
N ARG A 595 5.23 -16.95 1.24
CA ARG A 595 6.12 -17.68 0.34
C ARG A 595 6.68 -18.94 0.99
N LEU A 596 6.75 -19.00 2.32
CA LEU A 596 7.18 -20.18 3.07
C LEU A 596 6.14 -21.31 3.11
N LYS A 597 4.96 -21.12 2.48
CA LYS A 597 4.02 -22.23 2.20
C LYS A 597 4.60 -23.22 1.18
N ASP A 598 5.52 -22.75 0.34
CA ASP A 598 6.34 -23.63 -0.48
C ASP A 598 7.33 -24.39 0.41
N HIS A 599 7.11 -25.70 0.53
CA HIS A 599 7.93 -26.59 1.35
C HIS A 599 9.38 -26.68 0.87
N GLU A 600 9.64 -26.65 -0.44
CA GLU A 600 11.00 -26.75 -0.97
C GLU A 600 11.80 -25.49 -0.64
N LEU A 601 11.19 -24.32 -0.84
CA LEU A 601 11.80 -23.04 -0.49
C LEU A 601 12.10 -22.97 1.01
N ARG A 602 11.13 -23.37 1.86
CA ARG A 602 11.28 -23.36 3.31
C ARG A 602 12.41 -24.29 3.77
N GLU A 603 12.47 -25.52 3.27
CA GLU A 603 13.55 -26.47 3.61
C GLU A 603 14.91 -25.97 3.14
N LYS A 604 15.00 -25.42 1.93
CA LYS A 604 16.24 -24.81 1.42
C LYS A 604 16.77 -23.71 2.35
N ILE A 605 15.87 -22.86 2.86
CA ILE A 605 16.24 -21.81 3.83
C ILE A 605 16.72 -22.44 5.13
N ILE A 606 15.98 -23.39 5.70
CA ILE A 606 16.36 -24.03 6.98
C ILE A 606 17.72 -24.72 6.86
N GLN A 607 17.98 -25.45 5.78
CA GLN A 607 19.25 -26.14 5.54
C GLN A 607 20.41 -25.16 5.43
N PHE A 608 20.24 -24.08 4.67
CA PHE A 608 21.28 -23.06 4.55
C PHE A 608 21.58 -22.42 5.90
N ILE A 609 20.57 -22.02 6.65
CA ILE A 609 20.76 -21.36 7.95
C ILE A 609 21.38 -22.31 8.97
N ARG A 610 21.00 -23.60 8.97
CA ARG A 610 21.68 -24.63 9.79
C ARG A 610 23.15 -24.80 9.41
N SER A 611 23.49 -24.71 8.12
CA SER A 611 24.89 -24.77 7.67
C SER A 611 25.77 -23.64 8.21
N LEU A 612 25.16 -22.52 8.65
CA LEU A 612 25.87 -21.43 9.32
C LEU A 612 26.18 -21.71 10.80
N GLY A 613 25.70 -22.84 11.36
CA GLY A 613 25.95 -23.24 12.75
C GLY A 613 24.77 -23.04 13.72
N PHE A 614 23.55 -22.84 13.21
CA PHE A 614 22.34 -22.81 14.03
C PHE A 614 21.71 -24.22 14.13
N GLU A 615 21.22 -24.60 15.30
CA GLU A 615 20.52 -25.88 15.52
C GLU A 615 19.03 -25.77 15.15
N THR A 616 18.41 -24.67 15.57
CA THR A 616 16.99 -24.39 15.31
C THR A 616 16.79 -23.12 14.48
N VAL A 617 15.73 -23.15 13.67
CA VAL A 617 15.31 -22.03 12.80
C VAL A 617 13.82 -21.81 12.99
N VAL A 618 13.44 -20.59 13.40
CA VAL A 618 12.04 -20.18 13.58
C VAL A 618 11.74 -19.00 12.67
N PHE A 619 10.55 -18.98 12.07
CA PHE A 619 10.08 -17.88 11.23
C PHE A 619 9.03 -17.07 11.95
N GLU A 620 9.10 -15.74 11.85
CA GLU A 620 8.13 -14.83 12.45
C GLU A 620 7.85 -13.61 11.55
N PRO A 621 6.71 -12.92 11.77
CA PRO A 621 6.46 -11.64 11.12
C PRO A 621 7.50 -10.59 11.48
N PHE A 622 7.87 -9.76 10.51
CA PHE A 622 8.80 -8.68 10.68
C PHE A 622 8.31 -7.69 11.73
N ARG A 623 9.22 -7.23 12.60
CA ARG A 623 8.91 -6.26 13.66
C ARG A 623 9.76 -5.01 13.50
N SER A 624 9.11 -3.88 13.27
CA SER A 624 9.75 -2.56 13.36
C SER A 624 10.03 -2.24 14.83
N GLY A 625 11.30 -2.03 15.21
CA GLY A 625 11.69 -1.70 16.58
C GLY A 625 12.91 -2.48 17.12
N ASN A 626 13.21 -2.25 18.40
CA ASN A 626 14.32 -2.90 19.10
C ASN A 626 13.97 -4.35 19.47
N LEU A 627 14.96 -5.23 19.45
CA LEU A 627 14.82 -6.65 19.81
C LEU A 627 14.39 -6.85 21.28
N ASN A 628 14.65 -5.87 22.14
CA ASN A 628 14.54 -5.97 23.59
C ASN A 628 13.39 -5.12 24.18
N ASP A 629 12.35 -4.82 23.40
CA ASP A 629 11.19 -4.07 23.87
C ASP A 629 10.36 -4.91 24.87
N LYS A 630 9.85 -4.29 25.96
CA LYS A 630 9.21 -4.98 27.11
C LYS A 630 8.00 -5.88 26.78
N ARG A 631 7.49 -5.88 25.56
CA ARG A 631 6.37 -6.75 25.15
C ARG A 631 6.75 -8.23 25.03
N THR A 632 8.04 -8.58 24.99
CA THR A 632 8.49 -9.97 24.86
C THR A 632 8.60 -10.76 26.17
N GLU A 633 8.43 -10.12 27.34
CA GLU A 633 8.48 -10.84 28.64
C GLU A 633 7.20 -11.60 28.97
N ASN A 634 6.10 -11.42 28.22
CA ASN A 634 4.82 -12.07 28.50
C ASN A 634 4.60 -13.44 27.83
N ASN A 635 5.57 -13.96 27.08
CA ASN A 635 5.49 -15.30 26.45
C ASN A 635 6.77 -16.11 26.68
N GLN A 636 7.22 -16.22 27.93
CA GLN A 636 8.09 -17.31 28.37
C GLN A 636 7.28 -18.35 29.14
#